data_AF-A0AAP0NCQ5-F1
#
_entry.id   AF-A0AAP0NCQ5-F1
#
_cell.length_a   1.000
_cell.length_b   1.000
_cell.length_c   1.000
_cell.angle_alpha   90.00
_cell.angle_beta   90.00
_cell.angle_gamma   90.00
#
_symmetry.space_group_name_H-M   'P 1'
#
loop_
_entity.id
_entity.type
_entity.pdbx_description
1 polymer ?
#
loop_
_entity_poly.entity_id
_entity_poly.type
_entity_poly.pdbx_seq_one_letter_code
_entity_poly.pdbx_strand_id
1 'polypeptide(L)'
;MLKKQYIDEDHTLNFTVPIYEPLPPQYFIRVVSDRWLGSQSVLPVSFRHLILPEKYPPPTELLDLQALPVTALRNPSYEALYQEFKHFNPVQTQVFTVLYNTDDNVLVAAPTGSGKTICAEFAILRNHQKGPDSVMRAVYIAPIEALAKERYRDWERKFGRGLGMRVFELTGETATDLKLLEKGQVIISTPEKWDALSRRWKQRKHVQQVSLFIIDELHLIGGQGGPVLEVIVSRMRYIASQIENKIRIVALSTSLANAKDLGEWIGATSHGLFNFPPGVRPVPLEIHIQGVDISNFEARMQAMTKPTYTAIMQHAKNGKPALVFVPTRKHVRLTAVDLMTYSNADSGEKSTFLLRSPEELEPFIDKIKEETLKATLCHGVGYLHEGLTSMDQEVVSQLFEAGWIQVCVMSNEMCWGVPLSAHLVIVMGTQYYDGRENAHTDYPVTDLLQMMGHASRPLLDNSGKCVILCHAPRKEYYKKFLYEAFPVESHLHHFLHDNINAEVVVGVIENKQDAVDYLTWTFMYRRLTQNPNYYNLQGVSHRHLSDHLSELVENTLSDLEASKCLAIEDDMDLSPLNLGMIASYYYISYTTIERFSSSLTSKTKMKGLLEILASASEYGQLPIRPGEEETIRRLINHQRFSFENPKCTDPHVKANVLLQAHFSRHPLGVNLASDQREVLLSASRLLQAMVDVISSNGWLSLALLAMEVSQMVTQGMWERDSMLLQLPHFTKELAKKCHENPGKSIETVFDLAEMEDDERLELLQMSDAQLLDIARFCNRFPNIDMTYEVLESDHVRAAEDITLQVTLERDLEGRTEVGPVDAPRYPKAKEEGWWLVVGDTKSNQLLGIKRVSLQRKSKVKLEFAAPPEAGRKSYTLYFMCDSYLGCDQEYSFTVDVKEAAGPDEDSGRE
;
A
#
# COMPACT_ATOMS: atom_id res chain seq x y z
N MET A 1 -16.76 10.01 -26.05
CA MET A 1 -17.02 8.71 -25.40
C MET A 1 -17.20 7.63 -26.45
N LEU A 2 -18.19 7.71 -27.34
CA LEU A 2 -18.39 6.75 -28.42
C LEU A 2 -17.36 6.90 -29.57
N LYS A 3 -16.15 6.37 -29.39
CA LYS A 3 -15.16 6.21 -30.48
C LYS A 3 -15.38 4.85 -31.14
N LYS A 4 -15.05 4.74 -32.44
CA LYS A 4 -15.21 3.48 -33.22
C LYS A 4 -14.57 2.27 -32.53
N GLN A 5 -13.45 2.48 -31.85
CA GLN A 5 -12.70 1.42 -31.17
C GLN A 5 -13.37 0.86 -29.90
N TYR A 6 -14.43 1.50 -29.39
CA TYR A 6 -15.13 1.11 -28.16
C TYR A 6 -16.62 0.86 -28.42
N ILE A 7 -17.02 0.53 -29.64
CA ILE A 7 -18.45 0.44 -30.00
C ILE A 7 -19.19 -0.68 -29.26
N ASP A 8 -18.47 -1.77 -28.95
CA ASP A 8 -19.02 -2.96 -28.28
C ASP A 8 -18.71 -2.97 -26.76
N GLU A 9 -18.14 -1.89 -26.22
CA GLU A 9 -17.81 -1.77 -24.79
C GLU A 9 -18.88 -0.95 -24.05
N ASP A 10 -19.30 -1.42 -22.88
CA ASP A 10 -20.18 -0.66 -21.99
C ASP A 10 -19.44 0.57 -21.42
N HIS A 11 -20.14 1.70 -21.35
CA HIS A 11 -19.57 2.95 -20.83
C HIS A 11 -20.33 3.40 -19.60
N THR A 12 -19.63 3.53 -18.47
CA THR A 12 -20.18 4.07 -17.23
C THR A 12 -19.99 5.59 -17.19
N LEU A 13 -21.04 6.34 -16.84
CA LEU A 13 -20.98 7.79 -16.66
C LEU A 13 -21.47 8.16 -15.27
N ASN A 14 -20.58 8.73 -14.46
CA ASN A 14 -20.87 9.14 -13.10
C ASN A 14 -21.11 10.64 -12.99
N PHE A 15 -22.30 11.03 -12.53
CA PHE A 15 -22.66 12.42 -12.28
C PHE A 15 -23.64 12.56 -11.13
N THR A 16 -23.66 13.74 -10.52
CA THR A 16 -24.55 14.07 -9.41
C THR A 16 -25.60 15.07 -9.87
N VAL A 17 -26.82 14.91 -9.40
CA VAL A 17 -27.93 15.84 -9.65
C VAL A 17 -28.45 16.41 -8.34
N PRO A 18 -28.80 17.71 -8.28
CA PRO A 18 -29.46 18.26 -7.10
C PRO A 18 -30.85 17.64 -6.96
N ILE A 19 -31.23 17.36 -5.71
CA ILE A 19 -32.60 17.01 -5.33
C ILE A 19 -33.17 18.19 -4.56
N TYR A 20 -34.39 18.57 -4.87
CA TYR A 20 -35.09 19.70 -4.26
C TYR A 20 -36.21 19.19 -3.34
N GLU A 21 -36.56 20.00 -2.34
CA GLU A 21 -37.78 19.82 -1.55
C GLU A 21 -38.85 20.81 -2.05
N PRO A 22 -40.07 20.34 -2.39
CA PRO A 22 -40.55 18.96 -2.30
C PRO A 22 -39.94 18.02 -3.37
N LEU A 23 -39.78 16.74 -3.02
CA LEU A 23 -39.17 15.72 -3.89
C LEU A 23 -39.96 15.57 -5.19
N PRO A 24 -39.33 15.73 -6.37
CA PRO A 24 -40.01 15.47 -7.65
C PRO A 24 -40.32 13.98 -7.81
N PRO A 25 -41.31 13.59 -8.64
CA PRO A 25 -41.65 12.18 -8.82
C PRO A 25 -40.55 11.39 -9.57
N GLN A 26 -39.85 12.04 -10.51
CA GLN A 26 -38.84 11.41 -11.36
C GLN A 26 -37.97 12.46 -12.05
N TYR A 27 -36.80 12.03 -12.51
CA TYR A 27 -35.96 12.72 -13.50
C TYR A 27 -35.95 11.96 -14.83
N PHE A 28 -35.44 12.62 -15.87
CA PHE A 28 -35.21 12.00 -17.17
C PHE A 28 -33.75 12.15 -17.57
N ILE A 29 -33.10 11.03 -17.87
CA ILE A 29 -31.80 11.02 -18.53
C ILE A 29 -32.06 10.88 -20.02
N ARG A 30 -31.61 11.85 -20.81
CA ARG A 30 -31.76 11.85 -22.26
C ARG A 30 -30.39 11.83 -22.92
N VAL A 31 -30.12 10.78 -23.69
CA VAL A 31 -28.95 10.65 -24.54
C VAL A 31 -29.37 10.99 -25.96
N VAL A 32 -28.75 12.01 -26.57
CA VAL A 32 -29.09 12.50 -27.91
C VAL A 32 -27.84 12.51 -28.77
N SER A 33 -27.94 12.08 -30.03
CA SER A 33 -26.85 12.25 -30.98
C SER A 33 -26.68 13.73 -31.36
N ASP A 34 -25.43 14.19 -31.39
CA ASP A 34 -25.06 15.52 -31.88
C ASP A 34 -25.23 15.65 -33.41
N ARG A 35 -25.31 14.53 -34.14
CA ARG A 35 -25.30 14.48 -35.62
C ARG A 35 -26.53 13.82 -36.23
N TRP A 36 -27.08 12.79 -35.59
CA TRP A 36 -28.17 12.00 -36.15
C TRP A 36 -29.54 12.51 -35.71
N LEU A 37 -30.33 13.00 -36.66
CA LEU A 37 -31.72 13.37 -36.43
C LEU A 37 -32.54 12.15 -35.98
N GLY A 38 -33.37 12.33 -34.96
CA GLY A 38 -34.23 11.28 -34.40
C GLY A 38 -33.52 10.22 -33.55
N SER A 39 -32.18 10.26 -33.44
CA SER A 39 -31.41 9.34 -32.61
C SER A 39 -31.35 9.84 -31.17
N GLN A 40 -32.25 9.31 -30.33
CA GLN A 40 -32.30 9.60 -28.91
C GLN A 40 -32.76 8.40 -28.08
N SER A 41 -32.31 8.35 -26.84
CA SER A 41 -32.80 7.43 -25.82
C SER A 41 -33.17 8.22 -24.58
N VAL A 42 -34.33 7.92 -23.99
CA VAL A 42 -34.84 8.59 -22.78
C VAL A 42 -35.06 7.52 -21.70
N LEU A 43 -34.44 7.71 -20.55
CA LEU A 43 -34.58 6.84 -19.38
C LEU A 43 -35.23 7.64 -18.24
N PRO A 44 -36.46 7.29 -17.80
CA PRO A 44 -37.05 7.86 -16.59
C PRO A 44 -36.39 7.26 -15.34
N VAL A 45 -35.95 8.11 -14.43
CA VAL A 45 -35.40 7.75 -13.12
C VAL A 45 -36.42 8.11 -12.05
N SER A 46 -37.19 7.11 -11.60
CA SER A 46 -38.27 7.29 -10.63
C SER A 46 -37.75 7.44 -9.20
N PHE A 47 -38.33 8.37 -8.44
CA PHE A 47 -38.03 8.58 -7.02
C PHE A 47 -39.10 8.01 -6.08
N ARG A 48 -40.03 7.20 -6.60
CA ARG A 48 -41.14 6.62 -5.81
C ARG A 48 -40.68 5.82 -4.57
N HIS A 49 -39.54 5.14 -4.68
CA HIS A 49 -38.97 4.32 -3.61
C HIS A 49 -37.64 4.90 -3.09
N LEU A 50 -37.35 6.17 -3.40
CA LEU A 50 -36.14 6.82 -2.94
C LEU A 50 -36.30 7.23 -1.47
N ILE A 51 -35.47 6.66 -0.62
CA ILE A 51 -35.30 6.99 0.79
C ILE A 51 -34.12 7.95 0.86
N LEU A 52 -34.41 9.22 1.14
CA LEU A 52 -33.36 10.20 1.40
C LEU A 52 -32.78 9.99 2.80
N PRO A 53 -31.45 10.14 2.99
CA PRO A 53 -30.84 10.17 4.31
C PRO A 53 -31.45 11.26 5.18
N GLU A 54 -31.43 11.04 6.50
CA GLU A 54 -31.82 12.08 7.45
C GLU A 54 -30.91 13.32 7.32
N LYS A 55 -31.48 14.49 7.62
CA LYS A 55 -30.70 15.72 7.66
C LYS A 55 -29.67 15.61 8.79
N TYR A 56 -28.40 15.85 8.46
CA TYR A 56 -27.31 15.72 9.41
C TYR A 56 -27.46 16.66 10.62
N PRO A 57 -27.02 16.24 11.82
CA PRO A 57 -27.06 17.07 13.02
C PRO A 57 -26.17 18.31 12.86
N PRO A 58 -26.45 19.39 13.60
CA PRO A 58 -25.57 20.55 13.60
C PRO A 58 -24.17 20.17 14.12
N PRO A 59 -23.12 20.81 13.60
CA PRO A 59 -21.75 20.58 14.07
C PRO A 59 -21.57 21.09 15.51
N THR A 60 -20.54 20.58 16.18
CA THR A 60 -20.08 21.07 17.48
C THR A 60 -19.68 22.53 17.37
N GLU A 61 -20.27 23.37 18.22
CA GLU A 61 -19.91 24.79 18.32
C GLU A 61 -18.48 24.93 18.86
N LEU A 62 -17.70 25.81 18.24
CA LEU A 62 -16.41 26.20 18.77
C LEU A 62 -16.62 27.21 19.89
N LEU A 63 -16.32 26.79 21.11
CA LEU A 63 -16.47 27.63 22.30
C LEU A 63 -15.35 28.67 22.35
N ASP A 64 -15.69 29.90 22.74
CA ASP A 64 -14.72 30.97 22.99
C ASP A 64 -14.03 30.75 24.35
N LEU A 65 -13.19 29.73 24.39
CA LEU A 65 -12.42 29.35 25.57
C LEU A 65 -11.15 30.21 25.66
N GLN A 66 -10.71 30.48 26.89
CA GLN A 66 -9.40 31.05 27.11
C GLN A 66 -8.33 30.13 26.52
N ALA A 67 -7.47 30.69 25.66
CA ALA A 67 -6.42 29.94 24.98
C ALA A 67 -5.57 29.14 25.98
N LEU A 68 -5.46 27.84 25.76
CA LEU A 68 -4.81 26.93 26.71
C LEU A 68 -3.28 27.08 26.60
N PRO A 69 -2.57 27.47 27.67
CA PRO A 69 -1.11 27.55 27.63
C PRO A 69 -0.48 26.15 27.60
N VAL A 70 0.71 26.03 27.01
CA VAL A 70 1.47 24.76 26.96
C VAL A 70 1.73 24.20 28.37
N THR A 71 1.86 25.07 29.38
CA THR A 71 2.01 24.70 30.80
C THR A 71 0.82 23.92 31.38
N ALA A 72 -0.31 23.84 30.67
CA ALA A 72 -1.43 22.98 31.03
C ALA A 72 -1.08 21.48 30.99
N LEU A 73 0.00 21.09 30.29
CA LEU A 73 0.52 19.72 30.29
C LEU A 73 1.07 19.28 31.65
N ARG A 74 1.48 20.22 32.51
CA ARG A 74 1.98 19.99 33.89
C ARG A 74 3.13 18.98 33.94
N ASN A 75 3.99 19.00 32.93
CA ASN A 75 5.17 18.15 32.84
C ASN A 75 6.24 18.88 32.02
N PRO A 76 7.37 19.29 32.64
CA PRO A 76 8.41 20.06 31.96
C PRO A 76 8.98 19.37 30.71
N SER A 77 9.08 18.04 30.72
CA SER A 77 9.56 17.27 29.55
C SER A 77 8.57 17.30 28.39
N TYR A 78 7.27 17.35 28.67
CA TYR A 78 6.25 17.47 27.62
C TYR A 78 6.14 18.89 27.10
N GLU A 79 6.21 19.87 27.99
CA GLU A 79 6.20 21.30 27.64
C GLU A 79 7.37 21.66 26.72
N ALA A 80 8.53 21.04 26.93
CA ALA A 80 9.71 21.22 26.07
C ALA A 80 9.50 20.76 24.61
N LEU A 81 8.52 19.91 24.32
CA LEU A 81 8.22 19.46 22.96
C LEU A 81 7.48 20.51 22.12
N TYR A 82 6.86 21.51 22.76
CA TYR A 82 5.96 22.47 22.11
C TYR A 82 6.43 23.92 22.25
N GLN A 83 7.74 24.17 22.31
CA GLN A 83 8.30 25.51 22.52
C GLN A 83 8.06 26.49 21.36
N GLU A 84 7.66 25.99 20.19
CA GLU A 84 7.39 26.80 18.99
C GLU A 84 6.20 27.75 19.16
N PHE A 85 5.27 27.43 20.06
CA PHE A 85 4.10 28.25 20.35
C PHE A 85 3.79 28.28 21.85
N LYS A 86 3.10 29.32 22.31
CA LYS A 86 2.80 29.52 23.74
C LYS A 86 1.45 28.95 24.18
N HIS A 87 0.50 28.90 23.25
CA HIS A 87 -0.87 28.46 23.50
C HIS A 87 -1.33 27.52 22.39
N PHE A 88 -2.12 26.53 22.76
CA PHE A 88 -2.83 25.68 21.81
C PHE A 88 -3.94 26.47 21.12
N ASN A 89 -4.28 26.06 19.90
CA ASN A 89 -5.35 26.72 19.14
C ASN A 89 -6.74 26.43 19.77
N PRO A 90 -7.82 27.11 19.34
CA PRO A 90 -9.15 26.93 19.93
C PRO A 90 -9.68 25.50 19.86
N VAL A 91 -9.47 24.81 18.74
CA VAL A 91 -9.89 23.40 18.56
C VAL A 91 -9.18 22.52 19.59
N GLN A 92 -7.84 22.61 19.64
CA GLN A 92 -6.99 21.87 20.58
C GLN A 92 -7.36 22.17 22.04
N THR A 93 -7.64 23.44 22.36
CA THR A 93 -8.07 23.88 23.69
C THR A 93 -9.39 23.21 24.11
N GLN A 94 -10.37 23.16 23.21
CA GLN A 94 -11.68 22.57 23.51
C GLN A 94 -11.62 21.06 23.68
N VAL A 95 -10.77 20.35 22.90
CA VAL A 95 -10.64 18.89 22.99
C VAL A 95 -9.66 18.41 24.07
N PHE A 96 -8.81 19.30 24.60
CA PHE A 96 -7.69 18.96 25.49
C PHE A 96 -8.13 18.15 26.71
N THR A 97 -9.18 18.59 27.42
CA THR A 97 -9.61 17.94 28.65
C THR A 97 -9.97 16.47 28.42
N VAL A 98 -10.68 16.17 27.34
CA VAL A 98 -11.09 14.79 27.04
C VAL A 98 -9.88 13.96 26.58
N LEU A 99 -9.06 14.48 25.67
CA LEU A 99 -7.91 13.74 25.16
C LEU A 99 -6.81 13.51 26.22
N TYR A 100 -6.55 14.51 27.05
CA TYR A 100 -5.43 14.52 27.97
C TYR A 100 -5.77 14.11 29.40
N ASN A 101 -7.00 14.34 29.88
CA ASN A 101 -7.37 14.03 31.27
C ASN A 101 -8.30 12.82 31.41
N THR A 102 -8.84 12.30 30.32
CA THR A 102 -9.71 11.11 30.33
C THR A 102 -9.13 9.99 29.46
N ASP A 103 -9.75 8.82 29.53
CA ASP A 103 -9.39 7.63 28.74
C ASP A 103 -10.51 7.21 27.78
N ASP A 104 -11.47 8.12 27.53
CA ASP A 104 -12.59 7.88 26.63
C ASP A 104 -12.13 7.79 25.17
N ASN A 105 -12.90 7.07 24.35
CA ASN A 105 -12.75 7.09 22.90
C ASN A 105 -13.19 8.45 22.35
N VAL A 106 -12.45 8.98 21.38
CA VAL A 106 -12.65 10.35 20.87
C VAL A 106 -12.65 10.38 19.35
N LEU A 107 -13.61 11.09 18.76
CA LEU A 107 -13.58 11.53 17.37
C LEU A 107 -13.36 13.04 17.33
N VAL A 108 -12.27 13.47 16.68
CA VAL A 108 -12.00 14.88 16.37
C VAL A 108 -12.10 15.09 14.86
N ALA A 109 -13.27 15.54 14.41
CA ALA A 109 -13.53 15.95 13.04
C ALA A 109 -13.36 17.47 12.91
N ALA A 110 -12.28 17.91 12.27
CA ALA A 110 -11.95 19.31 12.05
C ALA A 110 -11.22 19.50 10.71
N PRO A 111 -11.33 20.65 10.04
CA PRO A 111 -10.72 20.87 8.73
C PRO A 111 -9.20 20.61 8.72
N THR A 112 -8.66 20.17 7.59
CA THR A 112 -7.21 20.09 7.38
C THR A 112 -6.55 21.43 7.69
N GLY A 113 -5.44 21.39 8.44
CA GLY A 113 -4.77 22.60 8.97
C GLY A 113 -5.22 23.03 10.37
N SER A 114 -6.18 22.34 11.00
CA SER A 114 -6.63 22.65 12.37
C SER A 114 -5.73 22.11 13.49
N GLY A 115 -4.60 21.48 13.14
CA GLY A 115 -3.66 20.93 14.11
C GLY A 115 -4.13 19.65 14.81
N LYS A 116 -4.90 18.80 14.11
CA LYS A 116 -5.41 17.51 14.62
C LYS A 116 -4.32 16.56 15.11
N THR A 117 -3.12 16.64 14.53
CA THR A 117 -1.99 15.81 14.94
C THR A 117 -1.62 16.03 16.40
N ILE A 118 -1.64 17.27 16.90
CA ILE A 118 -1.40 17.56 18.32
C ILE A 118 -2.49 16.93 19.21
N CYS A 119 -3.72 16.77 18.70
CA CYS A 119 -4.78 16.05 19.41
C CYS A 119 -4.42 14.56 19.60
N ALA A 120 -3.83 13.92 18.59
CA ALA A 120 -3.28 12.57 18.74
C ALA A 120 -2.10 12.54 19.74
N GLU A 121 -1.23 13.54 19.70
CA GLU A 121 -0.10 13.65 20.63
C GLU A 121 -0.58 13.79 22.09
N PHE A 122 -1.68 14.50 22.38
CA PHE A 122 -2.28 14.52 23.72
C PHE A 122 -2.65 13.12 24.21
N ALA A 123 -3.24 12.29 23.35
CA ALA A 123 -3.61 10.92 23.70
C ALA A 123 -2.36 10.05 23.97
N ILE A 124 -1.29 10.22 23.18
CA ILE A 124 0.00 9.54 23.39
C ILE A 124 0.61 9.94 24.73
N LEU A 125 0.66 11.24 25.03
CA LEU A 125 1.21 11.75 26.28
C LEU A 125 0.39 11.30 27.50
N ARG A 126 -0.94 11.28 27.40
CA ARG A 126 -1.82 10.69 28.43
C ARG A 126 -1.50 9.21 28.65
N ASN A 127 -1.30 8.45 27.58
CA ASN A 127 -0.94 7.04 27.68
C ASN A 127 0.44 6.84 28.32
N HIS A 128 1.41 7.73 28.01
CA HIS A 128 2.74 7.73 28.62
C HIS A 128 2.72 8.07 30.13
N GLN A 129 1.77 8.91 30.60
CA GLN A 129 1.64 9.26 32.03
C GLN A 129 1.27 8.09 32.94
N LYS A 130 0.71 7.00 32.41
CA LYS A 130 0.26 5.85 33.22
C LYS A 130 1.39 5.04 33.87
N GLY A 131 2.65 5.36 33.54
CA GLY A 131 3.84 4.82 34.20
C GLY A 131 4.29 3.44 33.68
N PRO A 132 5.44 2.94 34.18
CA PRO A 132 6.10 1.73 33.68
C PRO A 132 5.33 0.42 33.96
N ASP A 133 4.40 0.43 34.92
CA ASP A 133 3.56 -0.73 35.25
C ASP A 133 2.52 -1.04 34.16
N SER A 134 2.26 -0.09 33.25
CA SER A 134 1.40 -0.28 32.09
C SER A 134 2.24 -0.55 30.84
N VAL A 135 1.92 -1.64 30.11
CA VAL A 135 2.52 -1.90 28.80
C VAL A 135 1.99 -0.85 27.82
N MET A 136 2.70 0.28 27.73
CA MET A 136 2.36 1.35 26.79
C MET A 136 2.68 0.89 25.36
N ARG A 137 1.64 0.61 24.59
CA ARG A 137 1.72 0.43 23.14
C ARG A 137 0.62 1.23 22.45
N ALA A 138 1.04 2.30 21.79
CA ALA A 138 0.22 3.16 20.95
C ALA A 138 0.46 2.80 19.48
N VAL A 139 -0.61 2.58 18.73
CA VAL A 139 -0.57 2.34 17.29
C VAL A 139 -1.23 3.52 16.61
N TYR A 140 -0.55 4.13 15.65
CA TYR A 140 -1.05 5.22 14.83
C TYR A 140 -1.15 4.75 13.39
N ILE A 141 -2.36 4.86 12.84
CA ILE A 141 -2.68 4.51 11.46
C ILE A 141 -2.72 5.78 10.63
N ALA A 142 -1.76 5.93 9.74
CA ALA A 142 -1.81 6.90 8.65
C ALA A 142 -2.45 6.23 7.43
N PRO A 143 -3.33 6.91 6.69
CA PRO A 143 -4.03 6.31 5.54
C PRO A 143 -3.10 5.99 4.37
N ILE A 144 -1.96 6.70 4.25
CA ILE A 144 -1.03 6.59 3.13
C ILE A 144 0.40 6.57 3.66
N GLU A 145 1.27 5.81 2.99
CA GLU A 145 2.69 5.65 3.34
C GLU A 145 3.45 6.98 3.49
N ALA A 146 3.15 7.97 2.64
CA ALA A 146 3.82 9.26 2.68
C ALA A 146 3.55 10.01 3.99
N LEU A 147 2.31 9.96 4.50
CA LEU A 147 1.96 10.51 5.82
C LEU A 147 2.59 9.68 6.95
N ALA A 148 2.62 8.35 6.84
CA ALA A 148 3.28 7.50 7.83
C ALA A 148 4.75 7.90 8.03
N LYS A 149 5.50 8.08 6.93
CA LYS A 149 6.91 8.52 6.95
C LYS A 149 7.09 9.92 7.53
N GLU A 150 6.21 10.84 7.16
CA GLU A 150 6.21 12.20 7.70
C GLU A 150 6.03 12.19 9.23
N ARG A 151 5.03 11.45 9.71
CA ARG A 151 4.76 11.31 11.15
C ARG A 151 5.88 10.59 11.88
N TYR A 152 6.50 9.58 11.27
CA TYR A 152 7.64 8.89 11.85
C TYR A 152 8.81 9.84 12.08
N ARG A 153 9.15 10.69 11.10
CA ARG A 153 10.22 11.70 11.25
C ARG A 153 9.93 12.72 12.34
N ASP A 154 8.68 13.16 12.47
CA ASP A 154 8.28 14.12 13.52
C ASP A 154 8.32 13.47 14.92
N TRP A 155 7.75 12.28 15.06
CA TRP A 155 7.64 11.60 16.36
C TRP A 155 8.92 10.91 16.81
N GLU A 156 9.81 10.48 15.90
CA GLU A 156 11.18 10.07 16.26
C GLU A 156 11.95 11.24 16.89
N ARG A 157 11.78 12.45 16.35
CA ARG A 157 12.39 13.66 16.90
C ARG A 157 11.75 14.05 18.25
N LYS A 158 10.42 14.15 18.31
CA LYS A 158 9.70 14.59 19.52
C LYS A 158 9.69 13.55 20.63
N PHE A 159 9.17 12.35 20.35
CA PHE A 159 8.99 11.31 21.37
C PHE A 159 10.22 10.42 21.51
N GLY A 160 10.88 10.09 20.40
CA GLY A 160 12.11 9.30 20.43
C GLY A 160 13.26 10.02 21.13
N ARG A 161 13.74 11.12 20.55
CA ARG A 161 14.86 11.88 21.11
C ARG A 161 14.46 12.77 22.29
N GLY A 162 13.24 13.31 22.27
CA GLY A 162 12.77 14.22 23.33
C GLY A 162 12.30 13.52 24.61
N LEU A 163 11.67 12.34 24.53
CA LEU A 163 11.17 11.59 25.70
C LEU A 163 11.83 10.22 25.91
N GLY A 164 12.71 9.78 25.01
CA GLY A 164 13.35 8.45 25.10
C GLY A 164 12.43 7.29 24.73
N MET A 165 11.32 7.55 24.04
CA MET A 165 10.34 6.53 23.66
C MET A 165 10.81 5.72 22.45
N ARG A 166 10.44 4.44 22.39
CA ARG A 166 10.75 3.59 21.21
C ARG A 166 9.67 3.76 20.14
N VAL A 167 9.96 4.62 19.16
CA VAL A 167 9.09 4.92 18.01
C VAL A 167 9.56 4.11 16.81
N PHE A 168 8.66 3.36 16.15
CA PHE A 168 8.96 2.59 14.94
C PHE A 168 7.88 2.75 13.87
N GLU A 169 8.30 2.74 12.61
CA GLU A 169 7.45 2.63 11.43
C GLU A 169 7.44 1.17 10.96
N LEU A 170 6.27 0.62 10.66
CA LEU A 170 6.16 -0.72 10.09
C LEU A 170 6.60 -0.74 8.62
N THR A 171 7.29 -1.81 8.25
CA THR A 171 7.91 -1.98 6.93
C THR A 171 6.97 -2.65 5.93
N GLY A 172 5.99 -3.43 6.40
CA GLY A 172 5.14 -4.31 5.60
C GLY A 172 5.69 -5.73 5.44
N GLU A 173 6.81 -6.06 6.09
CA GLU A 173 7.29 -7.45 6.18
C GLU A 173 6.90 -8.05 7.54
N THR A 174 6.03 -9.06 7.51
CA THR A 174 5.43 -9.64 8.72
C THR A 174 6.46 -10.04 9.78
N ALA A 175 7.56 -10.69 9.41
CA ALA A 175 8.56 -11.15 10.37
C ALA A 175 9.32 -9.99 11.05
N THR A 176 9.69 -8.98 10.27
CA THR A 176 10.36 -7.77 10.76
C THR A 176 9.41 -6.93 11.61
N ASP A 177 8.19 -6.73 11.14
CA ASP A 177 7.19 -5.92 11.81
C ASP A 177 6.75 -6.51 13.15
N LEU A 178 6.75 -7.84 13.31
CA LEU A 178 6.53 -8.49 14.60
C LEU A 178 7.62 -8.12 15.62
N LYS A 179 8.89 -8.08 15.20
CA LYS A 179 10.01 -7.66 16.06
C LYS A 179 9.94 -6.17 16.41
N LEU A 180 9.51 -5.33 15.47
CA LEU A 180 9.31 -3.89 15.69
C LEU A 180 8.17 -3.66 16.68
N LEU A 181 7.05 -4.39 16.54
CA LEU A 181 5.88 -4.31 17.42
C LEU A 181 6.21 -4.75 18.85
N GLU A 182 7.00 -5.81 19.01
CA GLU A 182 7.46 -6.27 20.32
C GLU A 182 8.23 -5.17 21.07
N LYS A 183 9.16 -4.51 20.40
CA LYS A 183 10.03 -3.49 21.00
C LYS A 183 9.37 -2.12 21.13
N GLY A 184 8.48 -1.73 20.22
CA GLY A 184 7.97 -0.36 20.13
C GLY A 184 6.92 0.02 21.18
N GLN A 185 6.97 1.28 21.60
CA GLN A 185 5.95 1.95 22.41
C GLN A 185 4.99 2.77 21.55
N VAL A 186 5.49 3.35 20.44
CA VAL A 186 4.69 4.04 19.43
C VAL A 186 4.98 3.40 18.08
N ILE A 187 3.94 2.84 17.47
CA ILE A 187 4.02 2.14 16.19
C ILE A 187 3.24 2.94 15.16
N ILE A 188 3.89 3.28 14.06
CA ILE A 188 3.27 3.97 12.94
C ILE A 188 3.08 2.98 11.79
N SER A 189 1.88 2.91 11.23
CA SER A 189 1.51 1.94 10.20
C SER A 189 0.53 2.52 9.18
N THR A 190 0.46 1.89 8.01
CA THR A 190 -0.70 2.02 7.10
C THR A 190 -1.77 0.97 7.42
N PRO A 191 -2.99 1.09 6.88
CA PRO A 191 -4.06 0.14 7.14
C PRO A 191 -3.69 -1.29 6.72
N GLU A 192 -3.08 -1.47 5.55
CA GLU A 192 -2.75 -2.79 4.97
C GLU A 192 -1.66 -3.50 5.79
N LYS A 193 -0.61 -2.76 6.19
CA LYS A 193 0.46 -3.27 7.04
C LYS A 193 -0.08 -3.73 8.40
N TRP A 194 -1.01 -2.97 8.97
CA TRP A 194 -1.65 -3.33 10.24
C TRP A 194 -2.67 -4.47 10.08
N ASP A 195 -3.40 -4.55 8.97
CA ASP A 195 -4.34 -5.63 8.69
C ASP A 195 -3.61 -6.98 8.63
N ALA A 196 -2.52 -7.07 7.85
CA ALA A 196 -1.67 -8.26 7.76
C ALA A 196 -1.14 -8.74 9.14
N LEU A 197 -0.87 -7.80 10.05
CA LEU A 197 -0.43 -8.11 11.42
C LEU A 197 -1.57 -8.45 12.37
N SER A 198 -2.72 -7.79 12.24
CA SER A 198 -3.83 -7.92 13.18
C SER A 198 -4.76 -9.09 12.86
N ARG A 199 -4.74 -9.67 11.65
CA ARG A 199 -5.49 -10.90 11.33
C ARG A 199 -5.25 -12.01 12.36
N ARG A 200 -3.99 -12.28 12.70
CA ARG A 200 -3.61 -13.33 13.69
C ARG A 200 -3.50 -12.81 15.13
N TRP A 201 -4.38 -11.90 15.52
CA TRP A 201 -4.33 -11.28 16.84
C TRP A 201 -4.46 -12.29 17.98
N LYS A 202 -5.22 -13.40 17.80
CA LYS A 202 -5.33 -14.48 18.80
C LYS A 202 -3.98 -15.10 19.16
N GLN A 203 -3.11 -15.31 18.18
CA GLN A 203 -1.76 -15.87 18.37
C GLN A 203 -0.72 -14.81 18.75
N ARG A 204 -1.01 -13.52 18.52
CA ARG A 204 -0.07 -12.40 18.65
C ARG A 204 -0.36 -11.55 19.89
N LYS A 205 0.26 -11.90 21.02
CA LYS A 205 0.12 -11.19 22.31
C LYS A 205 0.35 -9.66 22.20
N HIS A 206 1.29 -9.23 21.37
CA HIS A 206 1.61 -7.81 21.26
C HIS A 206 0.51 -6.97 20.58
N VAL A 207 -0.33 -7.59 19.75
CA VAL A 207 -1.53 -6.95 19.18
C VAL A 207 -2.60 -6.77 20.25
N GLN A 208 -2.79 -7.77 21.12
CA GLN A 208 -3.73 -7.72 22.25
C GLN A 208 -3.32 -6.69 23.33
N GLN A 209 -2.02 -6.42 23.45
CA GLN A 209 -1.45 -5.45 24.39
C GLN A 209 -1.53 -3.99 23.90
N VAL A 210 -2.15 -3.71 22.74
CA VAL A 210 -2.35 -2.34 22.28
C VAL A 210 -3.27 -1.62 23.28
N SER A 211 -2.82 -0.46 23.75
CA SER A 211 -3.52 0.36 24.77
C SER A 211 -4.18 1.60 24.18
N LEU A 212 -3.64 2.09 23.07
CA LEU A 212 -4.12 3.26 22.34
C LEU A 212 -4.04 2.98 20.83
N PHE A 213 -5.15 3.18 20.14
CA PHE A 213 -5.26 3.02 18.69
C PHE A 213 -5.74 4.35 18.08
N ILE A 214 -4.84 5.02 17.37
CA ILE A 214 -5.10 6.32 16.74
C ILE A 214 -5.30 6.11 15.25
N ILE A 215 -6.37 6.66 14.70
CA ILE A 215 -6.63 6.67 13.26
C ILE A 215 -6.58 8.10 12.77
N ASP A 216 -5.71 8.40 11.81
CA ASP A 216 -5.71 9.70 11.14
C ASP A 216 -6.50 9.65 9.84
N GLU A 217 -7.09 10.81 9.51
CA GLU A 217 -7.93 11.02 8.34
C GLU A 217 -8.99 9.92 8.10
N LEU A 218 -9.73 9.57 9.16
CA LEU A 218 -10.73 8.48 9.15
C LEU A 218 -11.78 8.61 8.04
N HIS A 219 -12.07 9.83 7.58
CA HIS A 219 -12.97 10.09 6.45
C HIS A 219 -12.58 9.39 5.15
N LEU A 220 -11.34 8.94 4.99
CA LEU A 220 -10.86 8.20 3.83
C LEU A 220 -11.42 6.77 3.74
N ILE A 221 -12.19 6.33 4.74
CA ILE A 221 -12.98 5.08 4.69
C ILE A 221 -13.95 5.03 3.48
N GLY A 222 -14.36 6.19 2.97
CA GLY A 222 -15.19 6.30 1.75
C GLY A 222 -14.40 6.27 0.44
N GLY A 223 -13.07 6.11 0.48
CA GLY A 223 -12.20 6.12 -0.69
C GLY A 223 -11.60 4.75 -1.06
N GLN A 224 -10.68 4.78 -2.01
CA GLN A 224 -9.84 3.64 -2.38
C GLN A 224 -8.97 3.23 -1.18
N GLY A 225 -9.06 1.97 -0.73
CA GLY A 225 -8.40 1.48 0.50
C GLY A 225 -9.21 1.64 1.79
N GLY A 226 -10.33 2.38 1.73
CA GLY A 226 -11.23 2.58 2.87
C GLY A 226 -11.79 1.30 3.52
N PRO A 227 -12.14 0.24 2.76
CA PRO A 227 -12.60 -1.03 3.35
C PRO A 227 -11.59 -1.66 4.31
N VAL A 228 -10.29 -1.57 4.02
CA VAL A 228 -9.23 -2.11 4.91
C VAL A 228 -9.17 -1.30 6.20
N LEU A 229 -9.25 0.03 6.10
CA LEU A 229 -9.31 0.93 7.26
C LEU A 229 -10.51 0.61 8.16
N GLU A 230 -11.68 0.37 7.55
CA GLU A 230 -12.88 -0.02 8.27
C GLU A 230 -12.71 -1.35 9.03
N VAL A 231 -12.14 -2.34 8.36
CA VAL A 231 -11.93 -3.68 8.92
C VAL A 231 -10.99 -3.62 10.12
N ILE A 232 -9.86 -2.91 10.02
CA ILE A 232 -8.93 -2.84 11.14
C ILE A 232 -9.52 -2.11 12.35
N VAL A 233 -10.29 -1.04 12.15
CA VAL A 233 -10.95 -0.33 13.26
C VAL A 233 -12.01 -1.23 13.91
N SER A 234 -12.82 -1.92 13.10
CA SER A 234 -13.83 -2.86 13.58
C SER A 234 -13.19 -4.02 14.34
N ARG A 235 -12.07 -4.56 13.84
CA ARG A 235 -11.29 -5.61 14.51
C ARG A 235 -10.72 -5.13 15.84
N MET A 236 -10.13 -3.93 15.91
CA MET A 236 -9.60 -3.41 17.18
C MET A 236 -10.69 -3.21 18.23
N ARG A 237 -11.90 -2.81 17.82
CA ARG A 237 -13.06 -2.76 18.72
C ARG A 237 -13.52 -4.15 19.16
N TYR A 238 -13.57 -5.09 18.23
CA TYR A 238 -13.91 -6.48 18.53
C TYR A 238 -12.92 -7.06 19.54
N ILE A 239 -11.61 -6.92 19.30
CA ILE A 239 -10.55 -7.34 20.21
C ILE A 239 -10.76 -6.72 21.60
N ALA A 240 -11.00 -5.40 21.68
CA ALA A 240 -11.24 -4.70 22.94
C ALA A 240 -12.47 -5.20 23.73
N SER A 241 -13.43 -5.85 23.05
CA SER A 241 -14.59 -6.47 23.69
C SER A 241 -14.32 -7.88 24.20
N GLN A 242 -13.34 -8.57 23.61
CA GLN A 242 -12.99 -9.96 23.93
C GLN A 242 -11.92 -10.04 25.04
N ILE A 243 -11.10 -9.01 25.19
CA ILE A 243 -10.03 -8.96 26.20
C ILE A 243 -10.38 -8.00 27.34
N GLU A 244 -9.87 -8.26 28.54
CA GLU A 244 -10.07 -7.36 29.69
C GLU A 244 -9.37 -6.00 29.51
N ASN A 245 -8.34 -5.94 28.67
CA ASN A 245 -7.59 -4.73 28.41
C ASN A 245 -8.39 -3.76 27.52
N LYS A 246 -8.72 -2.58 28.07
CA LYS A 246 -9.43 -1.55 27.30
C LYS A 246 -8.49 -0.89 26.30
N ILE A 247 -8.86 -0.95 25.02
CA ILE A 247 -8.17 -0.22 23.95
C ILE A 247 -8.85 1.14 23.77
N ARG A 248 -8.12 2.21 24.04
CA ARG A 248 -8.59 3.57 23.76
C ARG A 248 -8.48 3.86 22.27
N ILE A 249 -9.56 4.32 21.64
CA ILE A 249 -9.59 4.67 20.21
C ILE A 249 -9.70 6.18 20.04
N VAL A 250 -8.79 6.76 19.29
CA VAL A 250 -8.82 8.19 18.93
C VAL A 250 -8.82 8.31 17.42
N ALA A 251 -9.93 8.80 16.86
CA ALA A 251 -10.05 9.04 15.44
C ALA A 251 -9.92 10.54 15.14
N LEU A 252 -9.12 10.87 14.15
CA LEU A 252 -8.99 12.20 13.59
C LEU A 252 -9.58 12.19 12.19
N SER A 253 -10.30 13.25 11.84
CA SER A 253 -10.94 13.34 10.54
C SER A 253 -11.10 14.80 10.12
N THR A 254 -11.43 15.02 8.85
CA THR A 254 -11.98 16.32 8.41
C THR A 254 -13.40 16.50 8.94
N SER A 255 -13.99 17.67 8.72
CA SER A 255 -15.39 17.95 9.07
C SER A 255 -16.35 17.02 8.32
N LEU A 256 -17.27 16.39 9.03
CA LEU A 256 -18.12 15.32 8.49
C LEU A 256 -19.61 15.61 8.69
N ALA A 257 -20.44 15.28 7.69
CA ALA A 257 -21.90 15.38 7.85
C ALA A 257 -22.43 14.34 8.84
N ASN A 258 -21.97 13.10 8.71
CA ASN A 258 -22.41 11.94 9.51
C ASN A 258 -21.39 11.53 10.58
N ALA A 259 -20.75 12.51 11.24
CA ALA A 259 -19.77 12.26 12.30
C ALA A 259 -20.33 11.44 13.48
N LYS A 260 -21.64 11.56 13.74
CA LYS A 260 -22.32 10.81 14.80
C LYS A 260 -22.18 9.29 14.58
N ASP A 261 -22.43 8.83 13.35
CA ASP A 261 -22.36 7.40 13.02
C ASP A 261 -20.94 6.85 13.18
N LEU A 262 -19.94 7.64 12.77
CA LEU A 262 -18.53 7.31 12.97
C LEU A 262 -18.15 7.30 14.46
N GLY A 263 -18.63 8.27 15.23
CA GLY A 263 -18.44 8.35 16.68
C GLY A 263 -19.03 7.13 17.40
N GLU A 264 -20.29 6.81 17.14
CA GLU A 264 -20.97 5.64 17.70
C GLU A 264 -20.30 4.34 17.24
N TRP A 265 -19.86 4.26 15.98
CA TRP A 265 -19.11 3.13 15.48
C TRP A 265 -17.78 2.97 16.21
N ILE A 266 -16.99 4.00 16.51
CA ILE A 266 -15.75 3.83 17.28
C ILE A 266 -15.98 3.69 18.80
N GLY A 267 -17.23 3.77 19.26
CA GLY A 267 -17.59 3.76 20.68
C GLY A 267 -17.27 5.07 21.41
N ALA A 268 -17.16 6.19 20.70
CA ALA A 268 -17.04 7.51 21.30
C ALA A 268 -18.40 7.92 21.90
N THR A 269 -18.39 8.39 23.15
CA THR A 269 -19.57 8.97 23.79
C THR A 269 -19.84 10.36 23.24
N SER A 270 -20.99 10.96 23.59
CA SER A 270 -21.28 12.36 23.25
C SER A 270 -20.22 13.35 23.78
N HIS A 271 -19.51 13.01 24.87
CA HIS A 271 -18.41 13.81 25.40
C HIS A 271 -17.11 13.67 24.60
N GLY A 272 -16.93 12.54 23.90
CA GLY A 272 -15.79 12.28 23.02
C GLY A 272 -16.04 12.64 21.55
N LEU A 273 -17.21 13.19 21.20
CA LEU A 273 -17.58 13.51 19.82
C LEU A 273 -17.42 15.01 19.53
N PHE A 274 -16.34 15.38 18.84
CA PHE A 274 -16.08 16.75 18.41
C PHE A 274 -16.11 16.84 16.88
N ASN A 275 -17.15 17.44 16.31
CA ASN A 275 -17.31 17.63 14.88
C ASN A 275 -17.48 19.11 14.52
N PHE A 276 -16.37 19.79 14.22
CA PHE A 276 -16.36 21.21 13.89
C PHE A 276 -16.74 21.45 12.42
N PRO A 277 -17.38 22.59 12.10
CA PRO A 277 -17.73 22.91 10.72
C PRO A 277 -16.49 23.26 9.86
N PRO A 278 -16.58 23.14 8.52
CA PRO A 278 -15.49 23.45 7.57
C PRO A 278 -14.85 24.85 7.74
N GLY A 279 -15.63 25.81 8.23
CA GLY A 279 -15.19 27.19 8.48
C GLY A 279 -14.36 27.38 9.74
N VAL A 280 -14.36 26.43 10.69
CA VAL A 280 -13.53 26.50 11.90
C VAL A 280 -12.10 26.14 11.54
N ARG A 281 -11.30 27.16 11.27
CA ARG A 281 -9.86 27.04 10.97
C ARG A 281 -9.07 28.06 11.79
N PRO A 282 -7.88 27.69 12.32
CA PRO A 282 -6.99 28.66 12.98
C PRO A 282 -6.60 29.82 12.05
N VAL A 283 -6.42 29.54 10.76
CA VAL A 283 -6.21 30.53 9.70
C VAL A 283 -7.45 30.49 8.78
N PRO A 284 -8.26 31.57 8.72
CA PRO A 284 -9.41 31.64 7.82
C PRO A 284 -9.01 31.40 6.36
N LEU A 285 -9.85 30.69 5.61
CA LEU A 285 -9.60 30.34 4.20
C LEU A 285 -10.62 31.01 3.27
N GLU A 286 -10.15 31.81 2.32
CA GLU A 286 -10.95 32.37 1.23
C GLU A 286 -10.93 31.43 0.02
N ILE A 287 -12.08 30.96 -0.45
CA ILE A 287 -12.18 29.99 -1.55
C ILE A 287 -12.85 30.62 -2.77
N HIS A 288 -12.15 30.61 -3.91
CA HIS A 288 -12.63 31.10 -5.19
C HIS A 288 -12.73 29.96 -6.20
N ILE A 289 -13.93 29.69 -6.73
CA ILE A 289 -14.15 28.63 -7.72
C ILE A 289 -14.48 29.25 -9.09
N GLN A 290 -13.65 28.97 -10.09
CA GLN A 290 -13.80 29.44 -11.46
C GLN A 290 -14.04 28.25 -12.39
N GLY A 291 -15.13 28.32 -13.15
CA GLY A 291 -15.49 27.31 -14.14
C GLY A 291 -14.96 27.69 -15.52
N VAL A 292 -14.31 26.75 -16.21
CA VAL A 292 -13.88 26.89 -17.60
C VAL A 292 -14.75 25.99 -18.48
N ASP A 293 -15.44 26.60 -19.44
CA ASP A 293 -16.41 25.93 -20.32
C ASP A 293 -15.74 25.46 -21.62
N ILE A 294 -14.83 24.50 -21.49
CA ILE A 294 -14.16 23.82 -22.60
C ILE A 294 -14.24 22.34 -22.35
N SER A 295 -14.86 21.58 -23.25
CA SER A 295 -15.09 20.13 -23.04
C SER A 295 -13.81 19.30 -23.19
N ASN A 296 -12.95 19.63 -24.15
CA ASN A 296 -11.68 18.94 -24.37
C ASN A 296 -10.72 19.20 -23.20
N PHE A 297 -10.22 18.14 -22.57
CA PHE A 297 -9.39 18.23 -21.36
C PHE A 297 -8.08 19.00 -21.58
N GLU A 298 -7.28 18.65 -22.60
CA GLU A 298 -5.98 19.30 -22.85
C GLU A 298 -6.15 20.79 -23.21
N ALA A 299 -7.13 21.12 -24.06
CA ALA A 299 -7.42 22.51 -24.41
C ALA A 299 -7.91 23.31 -23.19
N ARG A 300 -8.70 22.67 -22.31
CA ARG A 300 -9.15 23.27 -21.05
C ARG A 300 -7.98 23.53 -20.11
N MET A 301 -7.06 22.57 -19.97
CA MET A 301 -5.85 22.72 -19.15
C MET A 301 -5.00 23.90 -19.65
N GLN A 302 -4.75 24.01 -20.96
CA GLN A 302 -4.02 25.15 -21.52
C GLN A 302 -4.73 26.49 -21.26
N ALA A 303 -6.06 26.54 -21.39
CA ALA A 303 -6.83 27.74 -21.12
C ALA A 303 -6.81 28.16 -19.64
N MET A 304 -6.52 27.24 -18.71
CA MET A 304 -6.41 27.52 -17.28
C MET A 304 -5.05 28.13 -16.88
N THR A 305 -3.99 27.99 -17.68
CA THR A 305 -2.64 28.41 -17.28
C THR A 305 -2.51 29.93 -17.09
N LYS A 306 -3.12 30.73 -17.98
CA LYS A 306 -3.10 32.19 -17.84
C LYS A 306 -3.93 32.66 -16.62
N PRO A 307 -5.16 32.16 -16.37
CA PRO A 307 -5.85 32.37 -15.11
C PRO A 307 -5.04 32.00 -13.86
N THR A 308 -4.29 30.90 -13.88
CA THR A 308 -3.37 30.52 -12.79
C THR A 308 -2.33 31.61 -12.52
N TYR A 309 -1.64 32.11 -13.55
CA TYR A 309 -0.70 33.22 -13.41
C TYR A 309 -1.36 34.47 -12.82
N THR A 310 -2.52 34.87 -13.36
CA THR A 310 -3.27 36.03 -12.87
C THR A 310 -3.68 35.87 -11.40
N ALA A 311 -4.09 34.67 -10.99
CA ALA A 311 -4.44 34.38 -9.61
C ALA A 311 -3.23 34.52 -8.66
N ILE A 312 -2.03 34.08 -9.07
CA ILE A 312 -0.79 34.28 -8.30
C ILE A 312 -0.53 35.78 -8.11
N MET A 313 -0.55 36.56 -9.19
CA MET A 313 -0.32 38.00 -9.14
C MET A 313 -1.35 38.76 -8.30
N GLN A 314 -2.61 38.30 -8.30
CA GLN A 314 -3.69 38.93 -7.55
C GLN A 314 -3.70 38.56 -6.07
N HIS A 315 -3.51 37.29 -5.74
CA HIS A 315 -3.74 36.74 -4.40
C HIS A 315 -2.45 36.53 -3.60
N ALA A 316 -1.31 36.30 -4.24
CA ALA A 316 -0.01 36.06 -3.60
C ALA A 316 0.96 37.25 -3.78
N LYS A 317 0.50 38.46 -3.41
CA LYS A 317 1.29 39.70 -3.51
C LYS A 317 2.49 39.69 -2.56
N ASN A 318 3.49 40.52 -2.84
CA ASN A 318 4.69 40.74 -2.02
C ASN A 318 5.52 39.46 -1.78
N GLY A 319 5.66 38.61 -2.79
CA GLY A 319 6.47 37.40 -2.69
C GLY A 319 5.89 36.31 -1.79
N LYS A 320 4.59 36.36 -1.45
CA LYS A 320 3.97 35.28 -0.66
C LYS A 320 3.96 33.97 -1.45
N PRO A 321 4.23 32.82 -0.81
CA PRO A 321 4.35 31.54 -1.49
C PRO A 321 3.01 31.07 -2.07
N ALA A 322 3.08 30.46 -3.26
CA ALA A 322 1.95 29.90 -3.98
C ALA A 322 2.22 28.45 -4.41
N LEU A 323 1.30 27.55 -4.09
CA LEU A 323 1.30 26.16 -4.55
C LEU A 323 0.28 25.99 -5.68
N VAL A 324 0.66 25.29 -6.75
CA VAL A 324 -0.22 25.01 -7.89
C VAL A 324 -0.32 23.50 -8.09
N PHE A 325 -1.47 22.90 -7.78
CA PHE A 325 -1.73 21.49 -8.05
C PHE A 325 -2.26 21.29 -9.47
N VAL A 326 -1.71 20.30 -10.17
CA VAL A 326 -2.10 19.92 -11.54
C VAL A 326 -2.23 18.39 -11.71
N PRO A 327 -2.93 17.90 -12.74
CA PRO A 327 -3.34 16.49 -12.79
C PRO A 327 -2.30 15.46 -13.16
N THR A 328 -1.21 15.84 -13.82
CA THR A 328 -0.20 14.85 -14.25
C THR A 328 1.21 15.44 -14.24
N ARG A 329 2.24 14.58 -14.20
CA ARG A 329 3.66 14.96 -14.34
C ARG A 329 3.92 15.83 -15.57
N LYS A 330 3.24 15.55 -16.68
CA LYS A 330 3.33 16.34 -17.91
C LYS A 330 2.84 17.77 -17.67
N HIS A 331 1.68 17.92 -17.03
CA HIS A 331 1.12 19.24 -16.70
C HIS A 331 2.02 19.99 -15.71
N VAL A 332 2.66 19.31 -14.75
CA VAL A 332 3.61 19.94 -13.82
C VAL A 332 4.70 20.71 -14.56
N ARG A 333 5.36 20.04 -15.51
CA ARG A 333 6.44 20.65 -16.31
C ARG A 333 5.93 21.75 -17.23
N LEU A 334 4.82 21.51 -17.94
CA LEU A 334 4.26 22.50 -18.86
C LEU A 334 3.80 23.77 -18.13
N THR A 335 3.07 23.63 -17.03
CA THR A 335 2.60 24.76 -16.23
C THR A 335 3.77 25.53 -15.63
N ALA A 336 4.82 24.88 -15.14
CA ALA A 336 6.00 25.57 -14.62
C ALA A 336 6.70 26.43 -15.71
N VAL A 337 6.88 25.87 -16.91
CA VAL A 337 7.47 26.58 -18.06
C VAL A 337 6.60 27.75 -18.53
N ASP A 338 5.29 27.57 -18.57
CA ASP A 338 4.35 28.63 -18.96
C ASP A 338 4.34 29.76 -17.92
N LEU A 339 4.36 29.45 -16.61
CA LEU A 339 4.43 30.45 -15.55
C LEU A 339 5.73 31.26 -15.61
N MET A 340 6.86 30.59 -15.87
CA MET A 340 8.14 31.24 -16.14
C MET A 340 8.04 32.19 -17.35
N THR A 341 7.45 31.72 -18.44
CA THR A 341 7.28 32.50 -19.69
C THR A 341 6.41 33.73 -19.47
N TYR A 342 5.30 33.59 -18.73
CA TYR A 342 4.43 34.72 -18.39
C TYR A 342 5.12 35.73 -17.47
N SER A 343 5.88 35.27 -16.48
CA SER A 343 6.67 36.14 -15.60
C SER A 343 7.68 36.98 -16.40
N ASN A 344 8.40 36.36 -17.33
CA ASN A 344 9.38 37.05 -18.18
C ASN A 344 8.72 38.08 -19.11
N ALA A 345 7.53 37.76 -19.65
CA ALA A 345 6.80 38.68 -20.51
C ALA A 345 6.27 39.92 -19.77
N ASP A 346 5.90 39.80 -18.49
CA ASP A 346 5.32 40.88 -17.68
C ASP A 346 6.38 41.76 -17.00
N SER A 347 7.54 41.17 -16.67
CA SER A 347 8.53 41.77 -15.74
C SER A 347 9.85 42.21 -16.41
N GLY A 348 10.08 41.85 -17.68
CA GLY A 348 11.37 42.09 -18.36
C GLY A 348 12.48 41.16 -17.86
N GLU A 349 13.67 41.70 -17.55
CA GLU A 349 14.87 40.92 -17.18
C GLU A 349 14.88 40.36 -15.75
N LYS A 350 14.04 40.88 -14.83
CA LYS A 350 13.98 40.39 -13.44
C LYS A 350 12.79 39.46 -13.24
N SER A 351 13.05 38.21 -12.85
CA SER A 351 11.95 37.29 -12.52
C SER A 351 11.18 37.76 -11.30
N THR A 352 9.86 37.87 -11.42
CA THR A 352 8.96 38.28 -10.32
C THR A 352 8.90 37.23 -9.20
N PHE A 353 9.10 35.95 -9.52
CA PHE A 353 8.96 34.85 -8.57
C PHE A 353 10.25 34.47 -7.85
N LEU A 354 11.39 35.03 -8.26
CA LEU A 354 12.68 34.80 -7.60
C LEU A 354 12.90 35.83 -6.50
N LEU A 355 12.97 35.37 -5.25
CA LEU A 355 13.01 36.25 -4.07
C LEU A 355 14.44 36.46 -3.52
N ARG A 356 15.42 35.73 -4.05
CA ARG A 356 16.85 35.79 -3.69
C ARG A 356 17.73 35.97 -4.92
N SER A 357 19.02 36.27 -4.74
CA SER A 357 19.90 36.50 -5.88
C SER A 357 20.24 35.16 -6.57
N PRO A 358 20.42 35.13 -7.91
CA PRO A 358 20.75 33.90 -8.63
C PRO A 358 22.03 33.22 -8.11
N GLU A 359 23.02 33.99 -7.64
CA GLU A 359 24.29 33.48 -7.13
C GLU A 359 24.13 32.66 -5.83
N GLU A 360 23.11 32.97 -5.01
CA GLU A 360 22.80 32.22 -3.79
C GLU A 360 22.15 30.86 -4.11
N LEU A 361 21.44 30.75 -5.24
CA LEU A 361 20.77 29.52 -5.65
C LEU A 361 21.70 28.52 -6.36
N GLU A 362 22.75 29.01 -7.03
CA GLU A 362 23.66 28.21 -7.86
C GLU A 362 24.16 26.90 -7.17
N PRO A 363 24.60 26.91 -5.90
CA PRO A 363 25.07 25.69 -5.22
C PRO A 363 23.98 24.63 -4.98
N PHE A 364 22.70 25.03 -4.98
CA PHE A 364 21.56 24.13 -4.85
C PHE A 364 21.11 23.63 -6.22
N ILE A 365 21.09 24.50 -7.22
CA ILE A 365 20.71 24.18 -8.60
C ILE A 365 21.70 23.18 -9.23
N ASP A 366 23.00 23.28 -8.91
CA ASP A 366 24.01 22.34 -9.39
C ASP A 366 23.79 20.89 -8.93
N LYS A 367 23.08 20.70 -7.80
CA LYS A 367 22.75 19.37 -7.27
C LYS A 367 21.57 18.72 -8.00
N ILE A 368 20.80 19.50 -8.74
CA ILE A 368 19.58 19.04 -9.40
C ILE A 368 19.94 18.22 -10.64
N LYS A 369 19.25 17.11 -10.86
CA LYS A 369 19.49 16.26 -12.04
C LYS A 369 18.63 16.64 -13.24
N GLU A 370 17.43 17.16 -13.00
CA GLU A 370 16.50 17.47 -14.08
C GLU A 370 16.76 18.87 -14.68
N GLU A 371 17.14 18.91 -15.95
CA GLU A 371 17.50 20.15 -16.66
C GLU A 371 16.36 21.18 -16.75
N THR A 372 15.11 20.73 -16.94
CA THR A 372 13.95 21.64 -16.97
C THR A 372 13.68 22.26 -15.61
N LEU A 373 13.94 21.52 -14.52
CA LEU A 373 13.77 22.02 -13.16
C LEU A 373 14.82 23.08 -12.84
N LYS A 374 16.07 22.90 -13.27
CA LYS A 374 17.11 23.94 -13.15
C LYS A 374 16.67 25.25 -13.79
N ALA A 375 16.22 25.18 -15.05
CA ALA A 375 15.83 26.36 -15.81
C ALA A 375 14.66 27.14 -15.15
N THR A 376 13.66 26.41 -14.65
CA THR A 376 12.49 27.02 -13.99
C THR A 376 12.82 27.58 -12.61
N LEU A 377 13.69 26.92 -11.83
CA LEU A 377 14.16 27.41 -10.54
C LEU A 377 14.97 28.70 -10.62
N CYS A 378 15.77 28.88 -11.68
CA CYS A 378 16.46 30.16 -11.94
C CYS A 378 15.48 31.34 -12.09
N HIS A 379 14.20 31.06 -12.36
CA HIS A 379 13.14 32.05 -12.45
C HIS A 379 12.21 32.02 -11.23
N GLY A 380 12.54 31.31 -10.15
CA GLY A 380 11.73 31.26 -8.93
C GLY A 380 10.48 30.38 -9.02
N VAL A 381 10.43 29.47 -10.00
CA VAL A 381 9.36 28.48 -10.16
C VAL A 381 9.94 27.09 -9.96
N GLY A 382 9.68 26.47 -8.82
CA GLY A 382 9.99 25.05 -8.58
C GLY A 382 8.83 24.16 -9.00
N TYR A 383 9.10 22.86 -9.12
CA TYR A 383 8.02 21.90 -9.23
C TYR A 383 8.36 20.54 -8.62
N LEU A 384 7.32 19.81 -8.21
CA LEU A 384 7.40 18.50 -7.57
C LEU A 384 6.48 17.52 -8.27
N HIS A 385 7.02 16.35 -8.60
CA HIS A 385 6.23 15.20 -8.99
C HIS A 385 6.95 13.92 -8.54
N GLU A 386 6.20 12.83 -8.45
CA GLU A 386 6.63 11.53 -7.95
C GLU A 386 7.76 10.89 -8.79
N GLY A 387 7.98 11.35 -10.03
CA GLY A 387 9.11 10.95 -10.88
C GLY A 387 10.45 11.66 -10.64
N LEU A 388 10.51 12.65 -9.74
CA LEU A 388 11.77 13.34 -9.39
C LEU A 388 12.60 12.50 -8.41
N THR A 389 13.92 12.75 -8.36
CA THR A 389 14.74 12.10 -7.35
C THR A 389 14.47 12.69 -5.97
N SER A 390 14.69 11.91 -4.90
CA SER A 390 14.48 12.39 -3.52
C SER A 390 15.33 13.63 -3.22
N MET A 391 16.52 13.73 -3.80
CA MET A 391 17.40 14.89 -3.69
C MET A 391 16.77 16.13 -4.35
N ASP A 392 16.25 16.01 -5.58
CA ASP A 392 15.60 17.12 -6.28
C ASP A 392 14.37 17.62 -5.50
N GLN A 393 13.55 16.68 -5.00
CA GLN A 393 12.36 17.03 -4.21
C GLN A 393 12.73 17.75 -2.91
N GLU A 394 13.77 17.31 -2.22
CA GLU A 394 14.25 17.93 -0.99
C GLU A 394 14.78 19.34 -1.23
N VAL A 395 15.60 19.53 -2.28
CA VAL A 395 16.12 20.85 -2.65
C VAL A 395 14.99 21.83 -2.97
N VAL A 396 14.03 21.43 -3.80
CA VAL A 396 12.88 22.29 -4.15
C VAL A 396 12.06 22.64 -2.91
N SER A 397 11.81 21.66 -2.03
CA SER A 397 11.04 21.88 -0.80
C SER A 397 11.75 22.86 0.14
N GLN A 398 13.07 22.69 0.34
CA GLN A 398 13.87 23.60 1.17
C GLN A 398 13.90 25.03 0.59
N LEU A 399 14.07 25.18 -0.72
CA LEU A 399 14.07 26.49 -1.39
C LEU A 399 12.71 27.20 -1.25
N PHE A 400 11.61 26.45 -1.31
CA PHE A 400 10.27 26.99 -1.13
C PHE A 400 9.99 27.39 0.33
N GLU A 401 10.30 26.51 1.29
CA GLU A 401 10.12 26.80 2.72
C GLU A 401 10.98 27.97 3.20
N ALA A 402 12.21 28.07 2.71
CA ALA A 402 13.10 29.20 3.00
C ALA A 402 12.66 30.52 2.33
N GLY A 403 11.67 30.48 1.43
CA GLY A 403 11.16 31.64 0.71
C GLY A 403 12.14 32.18 -0.33
N TRP A 404 12.93 31.31 -0.97
CA TRP A 404 13.86 31.70 -2.05
C TRP A 404 13.15 31.69 -3.40
N ILE A 405 12.22 30.76 -3.56
CA ILE A 405 11.31 30.66 -4.70
C ILE A 405 9.88 30.91 -4.23
N GLN A 406 9.10 31.63 -5.04
CA GLN A 406 7.72 31.98 -4.67
C GLN A 406 6.72 30.90 -5.06
N VAL A 407 6.94 30.22 -6.19
CA VAL A 407 5.93 29.32 -6.80
C VAL A 407 6.46 27.89 -6.81
N CYS A 408 5.61 26.94 -6.40
CA CYS A 408 5.87 25.52 -6.58
C CYS A 408 4.66 24.82 -7.23
N VAL A 409 4.88 24.19 -8.39
CA VAL A 409 3.86 23.41 -9.10
C VAL A 409 3.97 21.94 -8.70
N MET A 410 2.87 21.30 -8.33
CA MET A 410 2.85 19.92 -7.82
C MET A 410 1.86 19.05 -8.58
N SER A 411 2.18 17.77 -8.78
CA SER A 411 1.18 16.80 -9.22
C SER A 411 0.13 16.58 -8.13
N ASN A 412 -1.09 16.19 -8.52
CA ASN A 412 -2.19 15.89 -7.60
C ASN A 412 -1.81 14.80 -6.59
N GLU A 413 -1.07 13.77 -7.00
CA GLU A 413 -0.61 12.67 -6.14
C GLU A 413 0.27 13.17 -4.98
N MET A 414 0.98 14.29 -5.15
CA MET A 414 1.88 14.86 -4.15
C MET A 414 1.16 15.74 -3.11
N CYS A 415 -0.17 15.86 -3.14
CA CYS A 415 -0.92 16.56 -2.09
C CYS A 415 -0.87 15.83 -0.73
N TRP A 416 -0.49 14.55 -0.74
CA TRP A 416 -0.28 13.75 0.46
C TRP A 416 1.24 13.61 0.75
N GLY A 417 1.66 13.91 1.98
CA GLY A 417 3.01 13.64 2.47
C GLY A 417 4.12 14.61 2.04
N VAL A 418 3.75 15.77 1.48
CA VAL A 418 4.67 16.90 1.27
C VAL A 418 4.31 18.01 2.26
N PRO A 419 5.15 18.31 3.27
CA PRO A 419 4.79 19.22 4.36
C PRO A 419 4.88 20.71 3.99
N LEU A 420 4.70 21.05 2.70
CA LEU A 420 4.77 22.44 2.24
C LEU A 420 3.48 23.19 2.56
N SER A 421 3.61 24.40 3.10
CA SER A 421 2.48 25.29 3.36
C SER A 421 2.64 26.61 2.60
N ALA A 422 1.54 27.15 2.09
CA ALA A 422 1.53 28.35 1.26
C ALA A 422 0.47 29.34 1.67
N HIS A 423 0.59 30.59 1.20
CA HIS A 423 -0.47 31.58 1.35
C HIS A 423 -1.61 31.31 0.36
N LEU A 424 -1.24 30.96 -0.87
CA LEU A 424 -2.15 30.69 -1.97
C LEU A 424 -1.99 29.24 -2.41
N VAL A 425 -3.11 28.53 -2.53
CA VAL A 425 -3.19 27.26 -3.24
C VAL A 425 -4.05 27.44 -4.48
N ILE A 426 -3.56 26.98 -5.63
CA ILE A 426 -4.33 26.91 -6.87
C ILE A 426 -4.50 25.46 -7.24
N VAL A 427 -5.74 25.01 -7.45
CA VAL A 427 -6.03 23.70 -8.04
C VAL A 427 -6.38 23.93 -9.51
N MET A 428 -5.45 23.63 -10.40
CA MET A 428 -5.59 23.83 -11.84
C MET A 428 -6.03 22.51 -12.49
N GLY A 429 -7.33 22.40 -12.74
CA GLY A 429 -7.95 21.17 -13.21
C GLY A 429 -8.27 20.22 -12.06
N THR A 430 -9.50 19.70 -12.05
CA THR A 430 -10.05 18.84 -10.98
C THR A 430 -10.37 17.44 -11.50
N GLN A 431 -9.67 16.99 -12.53
CA GLN A 431 -9.91 15.72 -13.21
C GLN A 431 -8.58 15.07 -13.56
N TYR A 432 -8.49 13.75 -13.42
CA TYR A 432 -7.39 12.93 -13.92
C TYR A 432 -7.90 11.97 -15.00
N TYR A 433 -6.99 11.29 -15.69
CA TYR A 433 -7.36 10.27 -16.65
C TYR A 433 -7.30 8.89 -15.98
N ASP A 434 -8.43 8.18 -15.99
CA ASP A 434 -8.52 6.79 -15.60
C ASP A 434 -8.43 5.91 -16.85
N GLY A 435 -7.33 5.15 -16.96
CA GLY A 435 -7.09 4.26 -18.08
C GLY A 435 -7.94 3.00 -18.09
N ARG A 436 -8.60 2.64 -16.98
CA ARG A 436 -9.50 1.48 -16.93
C ARG A 436 -10.84 1.82 -17.56
N GLU A 437 -11.40 2.97 -17.18
CA GLU A 437 -12.65 3.49 -17.76
C GLU A 437 -12.41 4.21 -19.10
N ASN A 438 -11.14 4.38 -19.51
CA ASN A 438 -10.73 5.19 -20.65
C ASN A 438 -11.34 6.60 -20.63
N ALA A 439 -11.51 7.18 -19.44
CA ALA A 439 -12.28 8.38 -19.19
C ALA A 439 -11.55 9.38 -18.28
N HIS A 440 -12.03 10.62 -18.26
CA HIS A 440 -11.56 11.60 -17.29
C HIS A 440 -12.49 11.59 -16.07
N THR A 441 -11.93 11.21 -14.93
CA THR A 441 -12.64 11.10 -13.65
C THR A 441 -12.31 12.31 -12.78
N ASP A 442 -13.29 12.80 -12.03
CA ASP A 442 -13.10 13.93 -11.12
C ASP A 442 -12.24 13.53 -9.92
N TYR A 443 -11.51 14.48 -9.35
CA TYR A 443 -10.80 14.23 -8.10
C TYR A 443 -11.78 13.89 -6.97
N PRO A 444 -11.41 12.94 -6.10
CA PRO A 444 -12.06 12.81 -4.81
C PRO A 444 -12.09 14.16 -4.08
N VAL A 445 -13.22 14.48 -3.44
CA VAL A 445 -13.34 15.71 -2.64
C VAL A 445 -12.30 15.74 -1.51
N THR A 446 -11.91 14.58 -0.99
CA THR A 446 -10.89 14.41 0.03
C THR A 446 -9.53 14.95 -0.40
N ASP A 447 -9.12 14.71 -1.66
CA ASP A 447 -7.87 15.24 -2.21
C ASP A 447 -7.95 16.76 -2.38
N LEU A 448 -9.10 17.29 -2.79
CA LEU A 448 -9.31 18.74 -2.87
C LEU A 448 -9.23 19.40 -1.48
N LEU A 449 -9.85 18.81 -0.47
CA LEU A 449 -9.78 19.29 0.91
C LEU A 449 -8.34 19.27 1.44
N GLN A 450 -7.57 18.24 1.08
CA GLN A 450 -6.15 18.13 1.41
C GLN A 450 -5.34 19.22 0.72
N MET A 451 -5.48 19.39 -0.60
CA MET A 451 -4.82 20.46 -1.38
C MET A 451 -5.10 21.84 -0.77
N MET A 452 -6.37 22.13 -0.47
CA MET A 452 -6.80 23.38 0.18
C MET A 452 -6.23 23.55 1.60
N GLY A 453 -5.94 22.45 2.29
CA GLY A 453 -5.32 22.43 3.61
C GLY A 453 -3.91 23.02 3.63
N HIS A 454 -3.18 22.97 2.50
CA HIS A 454 -1.85 23.59 2.37
C HIS A 454 -1.90 25.12 2.38
N ALA A 455 -3.07 25.75 2.18
CA ALA A 455 -3.25 27.20 2.29
C ALA A 455 -3.37 27.64 3.77
N SER A 456 -2.48 27.16 4.63
CA SER A 456 -2.50 27.41 6.07
C SER A 456 -1.08 27.65 6.58
N ARG A 457 -0.80 28.88 7.00
CA ARG A 457 0.49 29.25 7.62
C ARG A 457 0.24 29.94 8.96
N PRO A 458 -0.09 29.18 10.02
CA PRO A 458 -0.31 29.73 11.35
C PRO A 458 0.86 30.60 11.79
N LEU A 459 0.59 31.65 12.55
CA LEU A 459 1.58 32.64 13.05
C LEU A 459 2.21 33.55 11.98
N LEU A 460 2.05 33.25 10.68
CA LEU A 460 2.61 34.03 9.58
C LEU A 460 1.55 34.80 8.79
N ASP A 461 0.43 34.16 8.47
CA ASP A 461 -0.67 34.74 7.69
C ASP A 461 -1.93 34.96 8.52
N ASN A 462 -2.65 36.03 8.23
CA ASN A 462 -3.98 36.31 8.80
C ASN A 462 -5.11 35.57 8.05
N SER A 463 -4.89 35.20 6.79
CA SER A 463 -5.81 34.39 6.00
C SER A 463 -5.04 33.61 4.93
N GLY A 464 -5.56 32.44 4.57
CA GLY A 464 -5.14 31.66 3.42
C GLY A 464 -6.10 31.87 2.25
N LYS A 465 -5.63 31.61 1.04
CA LYS A 465 -6.44 31.73 -0.18
C LYS A 465 -6.37 30.46 -1.00
N CYS A 466 -7.50 30.05 -1.56
CA CYS A 466 -7.57 28.96 -2.50
C CYS A 466 -8.33 29.36 -3.77
N VAL A 467 -7.77 29.06 -4.93
CA VAL A 467 -8.42 29.22 -6.24
C VAL A 467 -8.55 27.85 -6.90
N ILE A 468 -9.77 27.46 -7.25
CA ILE A 468 -10.06 26.19 -7.92
C ILE A 468 -10.52 26.50 -9.33
N LEU A 469 -9.76 26.01 -10.32
CA LEU A 469 -10.09 26.08 -11.74
C LEU A 469 -10.63 24.72 -12.17
N CYS A 470 -11.94 24.62 -12.39
CA CYS A 470 -12.62 23.37 -12.71
C CYS A 470 -13.37 23.44 -14.04
N HIS A 471 -13.83 22.29 -14.53
CA HIS A 471 -14.79 22.26 -15.63
C HIS A 471 -16.11 22.92 -15.19
N ALA A 472 -16.66 23.83 -16.00
CA ALA A 472 -17.81 24.66 -15.60
C ALA A 472 -19.02 23.88 -15.03
N PRO A 473 -19.44 22.73 -15.60
CA PRO A 473 -20.56 21.95 -15.06
C PRO A 473 -20.32 21.39 -13.64
N ARG A 474 -19.06 21.26 -13.21
CA ARG A 474 -18.70 20.73 -11.88
C ARG A 474 -18.62 21.81 -10.79
N LYS A 475 -18.76 23.10 -11.14
CA LYS A 475 -18.60 24.22 -10.21
C LYS A 475 -19.54 24.13 -9.00
N GLU A 476 -20.83 23.89 -9.22
CA GLU A 476 -21.82 23.84 -8.13
C GLU A 476 -21.64 22.60 -7.25
N TYR A 477 -21.16 21.49 -7.82
CA TYR A 477 -20.79 20.29 -7.05
C TYR A 477 -19.69 20.61 -6.03
N TYR A 478 -18.57 21.20 -6.48
CA TYR A 478 -17.48 21.57 -5.57
C TYR A 478 -17.90 22.64 -4.57
N LYS A 479 -18.70 23.62 -4.99
CA LYS A 479 -19.23 24.62 -4.07
C LYS A 479 -20.02 23.97 -2.93
N LYS A 480 -20.87 22.98 -3.20
CA LYS A 480 -21.62 22.30 -2.13
C LYS A 480 -20.68 21.58 -1.14
N PHE A 481 -19.81 20.71 -1.64
CA PHE A 481 -19.02 19.82 -0.77
C PHE A 481 -17.76 20.45 -0.14
N LEU A 482 -17.37 21.65 -0.55
CA LEU A 482 -16.27 22.39 0.08
C LEU A 482 -16.74 23.32 1.20
N TYR A 483 -17.99 23.81 1.14
CA TYR A 483 -18.57 24.67 2.16
C TYR A 483 -19.40 23.89 3.18
N GLU A 484 -20.06 22.82 2.76
CA GLU A 484 -20.75 21.88 3.66
C GLU A 484 -19.84 20.70 3.98
N ALA A 485 -19.96 20.15 5.19
CA ALA A 485 -19.29 18.91 5.52
C ALA A 485 -19.83 17.78 4.62
N PHE A 486 -18.95 16.93 4.08
CA PHE A 486 -19.37 15.86 3.19
C PHE A 486 -19.75 14.60 3.97
N PRO A 487 -20.69 13.79 3.47
CA PRO A 487 -21.02 12.50 4.05
C PRO A 487 -20.01 11.43 3.62
N VAL A 488 -19.76 10.48 4.51
CA VAL A 488 -18.87 9.33 4.27
C VAL A 488 -19.67 8.03 4.32
N GLU A 489 -19.47 7.18 3.32
CA GLU A 489 -20.12 5.86 3.22
C GLU A 489 -19.10 4.73 3.24
N SER A 490 -19.53 3.54 3.62
CA SER A 490 -18.71 2.33 3.54
C SER A 490 -18.77 1.72 2.13
N HIS A 491 -17.65 1.17 1.69
CA HIS A 491 -17.56 0.33 0.49
C HIS A 491 -17.28 -1.14 0.82
N LEU A 492 -17.37 -1.53 2.10
CA LEU A 492 -16.95 -2.85 2.57
C LEU A 492 -17.72 -4.00 1.89
N HIS A 493 -18.98 -3.80 1.53
CA HIS A 493 -19.81 -4.77 0.80
C HIS A 493 -19.21 -5.25 -0.54
N HIS A 494 -18.31 -4.47 -1.15
CA HIS A 494 -17.61 -4.87 -2.37
C HIS A 494 -16.33 -5.68 -2.11
N PHE A 495 -15.89 -5.80 -0.86
CA PHE A 495 -14.60 -6.36 -0.46
C PHE A 495 -14.74 -7.37 0.71
N LEU A 496 -15.87 -8.06 0.83
CA LEU A 496 -16.13 -8.94 1.97
C LEU A 496 -15.35 -10.25 1.91
N HIS A 497 -15.16 -10.84 0.73
CA HIS A 497 -14.59 -12.18 0.56
C HIS A 497 -13.26 -12.36 1.29
N ASP A 498 -12.29 -11.47 1.03
CA ASP A 498 -10.95 -11.57 1.61
C ASP A 498 -10.96 -11.38 3.13
N ASN A 499 -11.88 -10.57 3.65
CA ASN A 499 -12.03 -10.29 5.07
C ASN A 499 -12.69 -11.46 5.80
N ILE A 500 -13.83 -11.96 5.29
CA ILE A 500 -14.53 -13.11 5.86
C ILE A 500 -13.61 -14.34 5.83
N ASN A 501 -12.94 -14.62 4.71
CA ASN A 501 -11.96 -15.71 4.64
C ASN A 501 -10.87 -15.58 5.71
N ALA A 502 -10.33 -14.37 5.93
CA ALA A 502 -9.30 -14.17 6.94
C ALA A 502 -9.81 -14.42 8.37
N GLU A 503 -11.03 -13.99 8.70
CA GLU A 503 -11.62 -14.18 10.02
C GLU A 503 -12.07 -15.64 10.26
N VAL A 504 -12.48 -16.38 9.22
CA VAL A 504 -12.72 -17.83 9.28
C VAL A 504 -11.42 -18.59 9.56
N VAL A 505 -10.33 -18.26 8.85
CA VAL A 505 -9.00 -18.89 9.06
C VAL A 505 -8.48 -18.70 10.50
N VAL A 506 -8.82 -17.59 11.14
CA VAL A 506 -8.41 -17.28 12.52
C VAL A 506 -9.36 -17.91 13.55
N GLY A 507 -10.53 -18.39 13.12
CA GLY A 507 -11.60 -18.91 13.98
C GLY A 507 -12.34 -17.80 14.74
N VAL A 508 -12.45 -16.60 14.18
CA VAL A 508 -13.36 -15.55 14.69
C VAL A 508 -14.78 -15.79 14.18
N ILE A 509 -14.88 -16.29 12.95
CA ILE A 509 -16.13 -16.72 12.33
C ILE A 509 -16.06 -18.24 12.20
N GLU A 510 -16.88 -18.98 12.95
CA GLU A 510 -16.93 -20.45 12.91
C GLU A 510 -18.22 -20.96 12.25
N ASN A 511 -19.23 -20.10 12.08
CA ASN A 511 -20.51 -20.44 11.43
C ASN A 511 -21.13 -19.21 10.72
N LYS A 512 -22.20 -19.42 9.95
CA LYS A 512 -22.92 -18.35 9.23
C LYS A 512 -23.46 -17.24 10.15
N GLN A 513 -23.87 -17.57 11.39
CA GLN A 513 -24.37 -16.57 12.35
C GLN A 513 -23.24 -15.67 12.85
N ASP A 514 -22.06 -16.23 13.14
CA ASP A 514 -20.89 -15.44 13.52
C ASP A 514 -20.49 -14.44 12.43
N ALA A 515 -20.68 -14.81 11.15
CA ALA A 515 -20.43 -13.90 10.03
C ALA A 515 -21.39 -12.70 10.03
N VAL A 516 -22.69 -12.93 10.28
CA VAL A 516 -23.68 -11.86 10.44
C VAL A 516 -23.32 -10.99 11.64
N ASP A 517 -22.98 -11.61 12.77
CA ASP A 517 -22.61 -10.91 14.01
C ASP A 517 -21.33 -10.09 13.82
N TYR A 518 -20.34 -10.60 13.09
CA TYR A 518 -19.12 -9.89 12.72
C TYR A 518 -19.44 -8.62 11.91
N LEU A 519 -20.33 -8.71 10.92
CA LEU A 519 -20.73 -7.54 10.14
C LEU A 519 -21.36 -6.44 11.00
N THR A 520 -21.98 -6.75 12.14
CA THR A 520 -22.55 -5.73 13.04
C THR A 520 -21.50 -4.81 13.68
N TRP A 521 -20.22 -5.20 13.69
CA TRP A 521 -19.10 -4.41 14.20
C TRP A 521 -18.60 -3.36 13.20
N THR A 522 -19.02 -3.47 11.94
CA THR A 522 -18.55 -2.64 10.82
C THR A 522 -19.23 -1.27 10.78
N PHE A 523 -18.59 -0.31 10.09
CA PHE A 523 -19.21 0.99 9.81
C PHE A 523 -20.34 0.84 8.79
N MET A 524 -20.19 -0.07 7.82
CA MET A 524 -21.22 -0.47 6.87
C MET A 524 -22.54 -0.74 7.56
N TYR A 525 -22.56 -1.58 8.61
CA TYR A 525 -23.78 -1.91 9.34
C TYR A 525 -24.48 -0.67 9.93
N ARG A 526 -23.72 0.30 10.46
CA ARG A 526 -24.29 1.57 10.94
C ARG A 526 -24.94 2.35 9.80
N ARG A 527 -24.32 2.37 8.63
CA ARG A 527 -24.80 3.11 7.46
C ARG A 527 -25.99 2.49 6.75
N LEU A 528 -26.19 1.17 6.82
CA LEU A 528 -27.34 0.48 6.21
C LEU A 528 -28.69 1.13 6.59
N THR A 529 -28.83 1.57 7.85
CA THR A 529 -30.07 2.22 8.33
C THR A 529 -30.19 3.69 7.96
N GLN A 530 -29.05 4.37 7.77
CA GLN A 530 -28.98 5.81 7.58
C GLN A 530 -29.07 6.22 6.11
N ASN A 531 -28.62 5.36 5.20
CA ASN A 531 -28.69 5.57 3.75
C ASN A 531 -28.93 4.23 3.01
N PRO A 532 -30.09 3.59 3.20
CA PRO A 532 -30.35 2.23 2.74
C PRO A 532 -30.21 2.07 1.22
N ASN A 533 -30.70 3.03 0.42
CA ASN A 533 -30.65 2.90 -1.04
C ASN A 533 -29.22 2.95 -1.61
N TYR A 534 -28.25 3.52 -0.89
CA TYR A 534 -26.84 3.48 -1.29
C TYR A 534 -26.30 2.05 -1.31
N TYR A 535 -26.79 1.20 -0.42
CA TYR A 535 -26.42 -0.22 -0.29
C TYR A 535 -27.46 -1.16 -0.94
N ASN A 536 -28.34 -0.62 -1.80
CA ASN A 536 -29.45 -1.35 -2.44
C ASN A 536 -30.51 -1.92 -1.47
N LEU A 537 -30.66 -1.38 -0.26
CA LEU A 537 -31.77 -1.75 0.63
C LEU A 537 -33.05 -0.99 0.26
N GLN A 538 -34.18 -1.69 0.36
CA GLN A 538 -35.52 -1.14 0.08
C GLN A 538 -36.22 -0.60 1.32
N GLY A 539 -35.66 -0.80 2.52
CA GLY A 539 -36.25 -0.39 3.78
C GLY A 539 -35.27 -0.50 4.95
N VAL A 540 -35.66 0.05 6.10
CA VAL A 540 -34.82 0.17 7.31
C VAL A 540 -35.33 -0.65 8.49
N SER A 541 -36.35 -1.49 8.30
CA SER A 541 -36.83 -2.35 9.38
C SER A 541 -35.82 -3.45 9.71
N HIS A 542 -35.86 -3.97 10.95
CA HIS A 542 -34.99 -5.07 11.37
C HIS A 542 -35.03 -6.27 10.41
N ARG A 543 -36.20 -6.57 9.81
CA ARG A 543 -36.33 -7.62 8.80
C ARG A 543 -35.54 -7.31 7.54
N HIS A 544 -35.65 -6.10 6.97
CA HIS A 544 -34.89 -5.74 5.77
C HIS A 544 -33.38 -5.78 6.01
N LEU A 545 -32.92 -5.34 7.19
CA LEU A 545 -31.50 -5.38 7.55
C LEU A 545 -31.01 -6.82 7.72
N SER A 546 -31.78 -7.66 8.43
CA SER A 546 -31.45 -9.07 8.63
C SER A 546 -31.40 -9.82 7.30
N ASP A 547 -32.44 -9.67 6.47
CA ASP A 547 -32.54 -10.33 5.16
C ASP A 547 -31.35 -9.91 4.26
N HIS A 548 -31.00 -8.61 4.24
CA HIS A 548 -29.87 -8.11 3.46
C HIS A 548 -28.51 -8.63 3.97
N LEU A 549 -28.27 -8.64 5.28
CA LEU A 549 -27.03 -9.18 5.84
C LEU A 549 -26.89 -10.68 5.60
N SER A 550 -27.98 -11.43 5.75
CA SER A 550 -28.01 -12.86 5.47
C SER A 550 -27.73 -13.14 3.99
N GLU A 551 -28.36 -12.40 3.07
CA GLU A 551 -28.08 -12.51 1.62
C GLU A 551 -26.61 -12.19 1.31
N LEU A 552 -26.07 -11.14 1.91
CA LEU A 552 -24.69 -10.71 1.71
C LEU A 552 -23.68 -11.75 2.21
N VAL A 553 -23.93 -12.34 3.39
CA VAL A 553 -23.13 -13.43 3.96
C VAL A 553 -23.24 -14.68 3.10
N GLU A 554 -24.45 -15.10 2.73
CA GLU A 554 -24.68 -16.31 1.93
C GLU A 554 -23.99 -16.24 0.58
N ASN A 555 -24.12 -15.11 -0.14
CA ASN A 555 -23.44 -14.90 -1.41
C ASN A 555 -21.91 -14.94 -1.25
N THR A 556 -21.38 -14.27 -0.22
CA THR A 556 -19.93 -14.24 0.02
C THR A 556 -19.37 -15.61 0.37
N LEU A 557 -20.06 -16.37 1.23
CA LEU A 557 -19.62 -17.71 1.64
C LEU A 557 -19.76 -18.72 0.50
N SER A 558 -20.82 -18.63 -0.31
CA SER A 558 -21.01 -19.48 -1.48
C SER A 558 -19.90 -19.26 -2.53
N ASP A 559 -19.51 -18.00 -2.78
CA ASP A 559 -18.37 -17.69 -3.65
C ASP A 559 -17.06 -18.25 -3.10
N LEU A 560 -16.81 -18.10 -1.79
CA LEU A 560 -15.59 -18.62 -1.13
C LEU A 560 -15.53 -20.16 -1.13
N GLU A 561 -16.67 -20.82 -0.96
CA GLU A 561 -16.79 -22.28 -1.07
C GLU A 561 -16.56 -22.75 -2.51
N ALA A 562 -17.15 -22.07 -3.50
CA ALA A 562 -16.93 -22.36 -4.92
C ALA A 562 -15.44 -22.23 -5.31
N SER A 563 -14.75 -21.23 -4.75
CA SER A 563 -13.30 -21.05 -4.90
C SER A 563 -12.46 -21.96 -3.99
N LYS A 564 -13.08 -22.89 -3.23
CA LYS A 564 -12.44 -23.85 -2.30
C LYS A 564 -11.56 -23.19 -1.23
N CYS A 565 -11.92 -21.99 -0.79
CA CYS A 565 -11.24 -21.28 0.29
C CYS A 565 -11.71 -21.75 1.67
N LEU A 566 -12.98 -22.13 1.79
CA LEU A 566 -13.59 -22.71 2.98
C LEU A 566 -14.56 -23.83 2.58
N ALA A 567 -14.99 -24.63 3.55
CA ALA A 567 -16.06 -25.60 3.41
C ALA A 567 -17.23 -25.21 4.32
N ILE A 568 -18.46 -25.47 3.86
CA ILE A 568 -19.68 -25.30 4.65
C ILE A 568 -20.18 -26.68 5.05
N GLU A 569 -20.14 -26.98 6.35
CA GLU A 569 -20.59 -28.23 6.96
C GLU A 569 -21.99 -28.04 7.54
N ASP A 570 -22.88 -29.03 7.34
CA ASP A 570 -24.26 -29.00 7.83
C ASP A 570 -25.06 -27.71 7.48
N ASP A 571 -24.71 -27.06 6.37
CA ASP A 571 -25.28 -25.77 5.89
C ASP A 571 -25.10 -24.59 6.87
N MET A 572 -24.24 -24.72 7.88
CA MET A 572 -24.08 -23.71 8.93
C MET A 572 -22.63 -23.49 9.37
N ASP A 573 -21.89 -24.56 9.64
CA ASP A 573 -20.55 -24.50 10.21
C ASP A 573 -19.50 -24.27 9.12
N LEU A 574 -18.46 -23.51 9.44
CA LEU A 574 -17.45 -23.06 8.49
C LEU A 574 -16.07 -23.56 8.90
N SER A 575 -15.40 -24.27 7.99
CA SER A 575 -14.03 -24.74 8.19
C SER A 575 -13.10 -24.16 7.11
N PRO A 576 -11.93 -23.59 7.47
CA PRO A 576 -11.00 -23.06 6.49
C PRO A 576 -10.30 -24.19 5.72
N LEU A 577 -10.18 -24.04 4.40
CA LEU A 577 -9.43 -24.95 3.55
C LEU A 577 -8.03 -24.39 3.23
N ASN A 578 -7.17 -25.24 2.63
CA ASN A 578 -5.79 -24.87 2.30
C ASN A 578 -5.67 -23.58 1.48
N LEU A 579 -6.53 -23.39 0.48
CA LEU A 579 -6.49 -22.17 -0.35
C LEU A 579 -6.86 -20.92 0.46
N GLY A 580 -7.85 -20.99 1.34
CA GLY A 580 -8.23 -19.88 2.21
C GLY A 580 -7.13 -19.54 3.21
N MET A 581 -6.47 -20.56 3.77
CA MET A 581 -5.31 -20.38 4.65
C MET A 581 -4.14 -19.68 3.93
N ILE A 582 -3.84 -20.08 2.68
CA ILE A 582 -2.79 -19.46 1.85
C ILE A 582 -3.15 -17.99 1.55
N ALA A 583 -4.39 -17.72 1.10
CA ALA A 583 -4.87 -16.37 0.81
C ALA A 583 -4.74 -15.45 2.04
N SER A 584 -5.18 -15.92 3.21
CA SER A 584 -5.11 -15.20 4.47
C SER A 584 -3.66 -14.99 4.95
N TYR A 585 -2.79 -16.01 4.82
CA TYR A 585 -1.38 -15.97 5.24
C TYR A 585 -0.58 -14.91 4.47
N TYR A 586 -0.68 -14.91 3.14
CA TYR A 586 0.12 -14.04 2.26
C TYR A 586 -0.54 -12.70 1.92
N TYR A 587 -1.75 -12.46 2.43
CA TYR A 587 -2.51 -11.24 2.15
C TYR A 587 -2.80 -11.10 0.65
N ILE A 588 -3.34 -12.15 0.03
CA ILE A 588 -3.63 -12.26 -1.41
C ILE A 588 -5.14 -12.39 -1.59
N SER A 589 -5.66 -11.81 -2.67
CA SER A 589 -7.09 -11.92 -3.00
C SER A 589 -7.49 -13.38 -3.27
N TYR A 590 -8.66 -13.79 -2.77
CA TYR A 590 -9.19 -15.14 -2.98
C TYR A 590 -9.32 -15.48 -4.48
N THR A 591 -9.71 -14.51 -5.31
CA THR A 591 -9.79 -14.65 -6.78
C THR A 591 -8.43 -14.99 -7.42
N THR A 592 -7.34 -14.49 -6.86
CA THR A 592 -5.98 -14.78 -7.34
C THR A 592 -5.61 -16.23 -7.00
N ILE A 593 -5.91 -16.68 -5.78
CA ILE A 593 -5.65 -18.08 -5.37
C ILE A 593 -6.54 -19.05 -6.15
N GLU A 594 -7.79 -18.69 -6.42
CA GLU A 594 -8.68 -19.45 -7.31
C GLU A 594 -8.08 -19.58 -8.72
N ARG A 595 -7.59 -18.47 -9.30
CA ARG A 595 -6.89 -18.49 -10.60
C ARG A 595 -5.65 -19.37 -10.57
N PHE A 596 -4.86 -19.31 -9.51
CA PHE A 596 -3.68 -20.18 -9.35
C PHE A 596 -4.08 -21.65 -9.29
N SER A 597 -5.08 -22.00 -8.47
CA SER A 597 -5.54 -23.38 -8.33
C SER A 597 -6.19 -23.93 -9.60
N SER A 598 -6.86 -23.10 -10.40
CA SER A 598 -7.53 -23.53 -11.64
C SER A 598 -6.61 -23.55 -12.86
N SER A 599 -5.58 -22.69 -12.89
CA SER A 599 -4.70 -22.53 -14.06
C SER A 599 -3.38 -23.33 -13.96
N LEU A 600 -2.88 -23.58 -12.74
CA LEU A 600 -1.66 -24.36 -12.55
C LEU A 600 -1.94 -25.86 -12.74
N THR A 601 -1.04 -26.54 -13.45
CA THR A 601 -1.09 -27.99 -13.68
C THR A 601 0.31 -28.57 -13.52
N SER A 602 0.44 -29.88 -13.29
CA SER A 602 1.74 -30.56 -13.20
C SER A 602 2.65 -30.41 -14.44
N LYS A 603 2.10 -29.93 -15.57
CA LYS A 603 2.81 -29.71 -16.85
C LYS A 603 3.13 -28.25 -17.12
N THR A 604 2.74 -27.32 -16.25
CA THR A 604 3.00 -25.90 -16.43
C THR A 604 4.51 -25.65 -16.51
N LYS A 605 4.93 -24.79 -17.45
CA LYS A 605 6.34 -24.41 -17.68
C LYS A 605 6.53 -22.92 -17.42
N MET A 606 7.78 -22.46 -17.50
CA MET A 606 8.18 -21.06 -17.22
C MET A 606 7.24 -20.01 -17.86
N LYS A 607 6.96 -20.11 -19.17
CA LYS A 607 6.05 -19.19 -19.86
C LYS A 607 4.67 -19.13 -19.19
N GLY A 608 4.04 -20.29 -18.99
CA GLY A 608 2.71 -20.38 -18.37
C GLY A 608 2.72 -19.94 -16.91
N LEU A 609 3.79 -20.22 -16.16
CA LEU A 609 3.95 -19.77 -14.77
C LEU A 609 3.97 -18.23 -14.68
N LEU A 610 4.71 -17.57 -15.57
CA LEU A 610 4.76 -16.10 -15.63
C LEU A 610 3.44 -15.48 -16.10
N GLU A 611 2.74 -16.12 -17.04
CA GLU A 611 1.41 -15.69 -17.48
C GLU A 611 0.37 -15.79 -16.34
N ILE A 612 0.40 -16.88 -15.57
CA ILE A 612 -0.47 -17.07 -14.41
C ILE A 612 -0.10 -16.09 -13.28
N LEU A 613 1.19 -15.87 -13.02
CA LEU A 613 1.62 -14.86 -12.05
C LEU A 613 1.10 -13.47 -12.43
N ALA A 614 1.23 -13.08 -13.70
CA ALA A 614 0.79 -11.78 -14.20
C ALA A 614 -0.73 -11.60 -14.26
N SER A 615 -1.51 -12.69 -14.25
CA SER A 615 -2.97 -12.65 -14.21
C SER A 615 -3.55 -12.47 -12.80
N ALA A 616 -2.71 -12.32 -11.77
CA ALA A 616 -3.12 -12.04 -10.41
C ALA A 616 -3.95 -10.74 -10.30
N SER A 617 -5.01 -10.75 -9.48
CA SER A 617 -5.93 -9.62 -9.30
C SER A 617 -5.25 -8.37 -8.73
N GLU A 618 -4.15 -8.54 -7.99
CA GLU A 618 -3.31 -7.46 -7.47
C GLU A 618 -2.76 -6.58 -8.59
N TYR A 619 -2.51 -7.14 -9.78
CA TYR A 619 -2.03 -6.38 -10.94
C TYR A 619 -3.14 -5.68 -11.71
N GLY A 620 -4.41 -5.98 -11.47
CA GLY A 620 -5.55 -5.17 -11.99
C GLY A 620 -5.48 -3.71 -11.52
N GLN A 621 -4.81 -3.51 -10.38
CA GLN A 621 -4.15 -2.33 -9.83
C GLN A 621 -3.54 -1.33 -10.83
N LEU A 622 -2.81 -1.86 -11.82
CA LEU A 622 -1.77 -1.10 -12.49
C LEU A 622 -2.33 0.05 -13.36
N PRO A 623 -1.74 1.25 -13.28
CA PRO A 623 -2.22 2.39 -14.06
C PRO A 623 -1.95 2.18 -15.56
N ILE A 624 -2.94 2.49 -16.39
CA ILE A 624 -2.80 2.52 -17.85
C ILE A 624 -2.82 3.98 -18.28
N ARG A 625 -1.70 4.50 -18.81
CA ARG A 625 -1.61 5.93 -19.17
C ARG A 625 -1.75 6.15 -20.68
N PRO A 626 -2.37 7.26 -21.14
CA PRO A 626 -2.48 7.58 -22.56
C PRO A 626 -1.10 7.65 -23.23
N GLY A 627 -0.96 6.98 -24.38
CA GLY A 627 0.29 6.98 -25.15
C GLY A 627 1.32 5.94 -24.71
N GLU A 628 1.09 5.18 -23.63
CA GLU A 628 1.98 4.07 -23.24
C GLU A 628 1.88 2.86 -24.17
N GLU A 629 0.77 2.71 -24.91
CA GLU A 629 0.49 1.53 -25.76
C GLU A 629 1.61 1.21 -26.75
N GLU A 630 2.17 2.22 -27.42
CA GLU A 630 3.23 2.00 -28.40
C GLU A 630 4.53 1.55 -27.72
N THR A 631 4.81 2.08 -26.52
CA THR A 631 5.99 1.72 -25.74
C THR A 631 5.87 0.28 -25.24
N ILE A 632 4.70 -0.10 -24.71
CA ILE A 632 4.42 -1.48 -24.29
C ILE A 632 4.51 -2.44 -25.48
N ARG A 633 3.95 -2.06 -26.64
CA ARG A 633 4.04 -2.88 -27.86
C ARG A 633 5.48 -3.09 -28.33
N ARG A 634 6.34 -2.06 -28.24
CA ARG A 634 7.77 -2.20 -28.53
C ARG A 634 8.44 -3.15 -27.54
N LEU A 635 8.15 -3.02 -26.25
CA LEU A 635 8.70 -3.92 -25.22
C LEU A 635 8.30 -5.38 -25.48
N ILE A 636 7.04 -5.65 -25.81
CA ILE A 636 6.52 -6.98 -26.14
C ILE A 636 7.37 -7.66 -27.23
N ASN A 637 7.71 -6.93 -28.29
CA ASN A 637 8.47 -7.47 -29.42
C ASN A 637 9.92 -7.86 -29.06
N HIS A 638 10.45 -7.35 -27.94
CA HIS A 638 11.81 -7.62 -27.48
C HIS A 638 11.85 -8.61 -26.30
N GLN A 639 10.71 -9.16 -25.86
CA GLN A 639 10.68 -10.12 -24.77
C GLN A 639 11.01 -11.56 -25.21
N ARG A 640 11.49 -12.36 -24.26
CA ARG A 640 11.85 -13.77 -24.48
C ARG A 640 10.65 -14.62 -24.86
N PHE A 641 9.52 -14.45 -24.17
CA PHE A 641 8.29 -15.18 -24.45
C PHE A 641 7.31 -14.31 -25.23
N SER A 642 6.79 -14.87 -26.33
CA SER A 642 5.82 -14.20 -27.19
C SER A 642 4.43 -14.14 -26.54
N PHE A 643 3.72 -13.06 -26.84
CA PHE A 643 2.37 -12.81 -26.38
C PHE A 643 1.38 -13.16 -27.48
N GLU A 644 0.28 -13.82 -27.11
CA GLU A 644 -0.81 -14.14 -28.04
C GLU A 644 -1.83 -12.99 -28.04
N ASN A 645 -1.97 -12.28 -29.16
CA ASN A 645 -2.90 -11.16 -29.35
C ASN A 645 -2.96 -10.15 -28.17
N PRO A 646 -1.83 -9.55 -27.75
CA PRO A 646 -1.78 -8.74 -26.54
C PRO A 646 -2.58 -7.44 -26.66
N LYS A 647 -3.57 -7.25 -25.78
CA LYS A 647 -4.22 -5.95 -25.56
C LYS A 647 -3.27 -5.07 -24.73
N CYS A 648 -2.62 -4.10 -25.36
CA CYS A 648 -1.63 -3.23 -24.70
C CYS A 648 -2.23 -2.29 -23.64
N THR A 649 -3.56 -2.22 -23.55
CA THR A 649 -4.32 -1.49 -22.52
C THR A 649 -4.74 -2.39 -21.35
N ASP A 650 -4.39 -3.68 -21.38
CA ASP A 650 -4.65 -4.61 -20.28
C ASP A 650 -3.52 -4.52 -19.22
N PRO A 651 -3.84 -4.23 -17.95
CA PRO A 651 -2.86 -4.18 -16.87
C PRO A 651 -2.12 -5.50 -16.63
N HIS A 652 -2.74 -6.66 -16.88
CA HIS A 652 -2.08 -7.97 -16.73
C HIS A 652 -1.02 -8.21 -17.81
N VAL A 653 -1.31 -7.81 -19.05
CA VAL A 653 -0.32 -7.82 -20.14
C VAL A 653 0.84 -6.91 -19.79
N LYS A 654 0.55 -5.70 -19.28
CA LYS A 654 1.58 -4.77 -18.81
C LYS A 654 2.44 -5.38 -17.70
N ALA A 655 1.84 -6.03 -16.70
CA ALA A 655 2.58 -6.69 -15.61
C ALA A 655 3.55 -7.76 -16.14
N ASN A 656 3.09 -8.62 -17.06
CA ASN A 656 3.92 -9.66 -17.67
C ASN A 656 5.10 -9.06 -18.45
N VAL A 657 4.85 -8.03 -19.27
CA VAL A 657 5.90 -7.32 -20.01
C VAL A 657 6.94 -6.71 -19.06
N LEU A 658 6.50 -6.11 -17.95
CA LEU A 658 7.39 -5.51 -16.97
C LEU A 658 8.22 -6.56 -16.20
N LEU A 659 7.66 -7.73 -15.90
CA LEU A 659 8.40 -8.86 -15.33
C LEU A 659 9.48 -9.37 -16.29
N GLN A 660 9.14 -9.63 -17.55
CA GLN A 660 10.13 -10.10 -18.52
C GLN A 660 11.21 -9.04 -18.83
N ALA A 661 10.83 -7.76 -18.84
CA ALA A 661 11.77 -6.64 -18.96
C ALA A 661 12.74 -6.55 -17.76
N HIS A 662 12.27 -6.88 -16.55
CA HIS A 662 13.10 -6.95 -15.34
C HIS A 662 14.16 -8.03 -15.47
N PHE A 663 13.76 -9.26 -15.80
CA PHE A 663 14.68 -10.38 -15.99
C PHE A 663 15.69 -10.12 -17.13
N SER A 664 15.25 -9.42 -18.18
CA SER A 664 16.10 -9.05 -19.31
C SER A 664 16.96 -7.80 -19.05
N ARG A 665 16.80 -7.14 -17.90
CA ARG A 665 17.44 -5.86 -17.54
C ARG A 665 17.25 -4.77 -18.59
N HIS A 666 16.07 -4.74 -19.23
CA HIS A 666 15.77 -3.75 -20.26
C HIS A 666 15.54 -2.36 -19.62
N PRO A 667 16.13 -1.28 -20.15
CA PRO A 667 15.94 0.05 -19.60
C PRO A 667 14.50 0.54 -19.80
N LEU A 668 13.89 1.07 -18.74
CA LEU A 668 12.52 1.58 -18.76
C LEU A 668 12.50 3.09 -18.51
N GLY A 669 11.50 3.78 -19.08
CA GLY A 669 11.19 5.15 -18.72
C GLY A 669 10.65 5.26 -17.29
N VAL A 670 10.72 6.45 -16.69
CA VAL A 670 10.39 6.70 -15.26
C VAL A 670 9.02 6.15 -14.84
N ASN A 671 7.99 6.29 -15.69
CA ASN A 671 6.64 5.79 -15.40
C ASN A 671 6.61 4.25 -15.32
N LEU A 672 7.10 3.58 -16.37
CA LEU A 672 7.11 2.11 -16.42
C LEU A 672 8.06 1.50 -15.38
N ALA A 673 9.14 2.18 -15.03
CA ALA A 673 10.02 1.78 -13.94
C ALA A 673 9.31 1.85 -12.58
N SER A 674 8.49 2.88 -12.34
CA SER A 674 7.64 2.97 -11.14
C SER A 674 6.65 1.80 -11.09
N ASP A 675 5.96 1.54 -12.20
CA ASP A 675 4.99 0.45 -12.29
C ASP A 675 5.68 -0.92 -12.11
N GLN A 676 6.89 -1.09 -12.67
CA GLN A 676 7.69 -2.31 -12.48
C GLN A 676 8.03 -2.54 -11.00
N ARG A 677 8.33 -1.49 -10.23
CA ARG A 677 8.59 -1.64 -8.79
C ARG A 677 7.37 -2.19 -8.05
N GLU A 678 6.17 -1.70 -8.36
CA GLU A 678 4.92 -2.22 -7.76
C GLU A 678 4.68 -3.68 -8.12
N VAL A 679 4.96 -4.05 -9.38
CA VAL A 679 4.88 -5.43 -9.85
C VAL A 679 5.83 -6.33 -9.05
N LEU A 680 7.09 -5.94 -8.89
CA LEU A 680 8.10 -6.74 -8.18
C LEU A 680 7.81 -6.89 -6.69
N LEU A 681 7.25 -5.86 -6.05
CA LEU A 681 6.86 -5.92 -4.64
C LEU A 681 5.75 -6.95 -4.40
N SER A 682 4.75 -7.00 -5.28
CA SER A 682 3.67 -8.00 -5.17
C SER A 682 4.12 -9.40 -5.59
N ALA A 683 5.04 -9.52 -6.56
CA ALA A 683 5.51 -10.80 -7.08
C ALA A 683 6.07 -11.73 -6.00
N SER A 684 6.80 -11.21 -4.99
CA SER A 684 7.41 -12.07 -3.96
C SER A 684 6.37 -12.84 -3.14
N ARG A 685 5.27 -12.20 -2.71
CA ARG A 685 4.21 -12.88 -1.95
C ARG A 685 3.36 -13.79 -2.85
N LEU A 686 3.11 -13.37 -4.08
CA LEU A 686 2.37 -14.16 -5.06
C LEU A 686 3.10 -15.46 -5.39
N LEU A 687 4.42 -15.40 -5.62
CA LEU A 687 5.24 -16.59 -5.87
C LEU A 687 5.29 -17.54 -4.68
N GLN A 688 5.39 -17.02 -3.46
CA GLN A 688 5.34 -17.84 -2.25
C GLN A 688 3.98 -18.56 -2.12
N ALA A 689 2.87 -17.88 -2.41
CA ALA A 689 1.57 -18.50 -2.44
C ALA A 689 1.41 -19.51 -3.59
N MET A 690 1.97 -19.24 -4.77
CA MET A 690 2.01 -20.21 -5.87
C MET A 690 2.76 -21.46 -5.44
N VAL A 691 3.93 -21.34 -4.80
CA VAL A 691 4.70 -22.48 -4.27
C VAL A 691 3.82 -23.31 -3.33
N ASP A 692 3.11 -22.69 -2.39
CA ASP A 692 2.27 -23.40 -1.42
C ASP A 692 1.04 -24.06 -2.08
N VAL A 693 0.44 -23.44 -3.10
CA VAL A 693 -0.63 -24.03 -3.91
C VAL A 693 -0.11 -25.24 -4.70
N ILE A 694 1.06 -25.12 -5.33
CA ILE A 694 1.69 -26.19 -6.11
C ILE A 694 2.09 -27.35 -5.20
N SER A 695 2.66 -27.06 -4.03
CA SER A 695 3.08 -28.09 -3.08
C SER A 695 1.89 -28.82 -2.46
N SER A 696 0.77 -28.14 -2.23
CA SER A 696 -0.48 -28.77 -1.78
C SER A 696 -1.03 -29.78 -2.79
N ASN A 697 -0.71 -29.62 -4.08
CA ASN A 697 -1.05 -30.56 -5.15
C ASN A 697 0.05 -31.62 -5.41
N GLY A 698 1.17 -31.56 -4.69
CA GLY A 698 2.25 -32.54 -4.77
C GLY A 698 3.11 -32.47 -6.05
N TRP A 699 3.18 -31.33 -6.75
CA TRP A 699 3.94 -31.22 -8.02
C TRP A 699 5.37 -30.72 -7.80
N LEU A 700 6.36 -31.63 -7.84
CA LEU A 700 7.76 -31.31 -7.50
C LEU A 700 8.42 -30.32 -8.47
N SER A 701 8.49 -30.67 -9.75
CA SER A 701 9.20 -29.85 -10.75
C SER A 701 8.65 -28.44 -10.88
N LEU A 702 7.33 -28.27 -10.76
CA LEU A 702 6.69 -26.96 -10.81
C LEU A 702 6.95 -26.15 -9.54
N ALA A 703 7.02 -26.78 -8.37
CA ALA A 703 7.35 -26.10 -7.13
C ALA A 703 8.78 -25.55 -7.17
N LEU A 704 9.74 -26.37 -7.60
CA LEU A 704 11.13 -25.94 -7.80
C LEU A 704 11.23 -24.79 -8.81
N LEU A 705 10.52 -24.88 -9.93
CA LEU A 705 10.46 -23.80 -10.93
C LEU A 705 9.91 -22.49 -10.34
N ALA A 706 8.88 -22.55 -9.50
CA ALA A 706 8.34 -21.36 -8.84
C ALA A 706 9.31 -20.75 -7.81
N MET A 707 10.11 -21.58 -7.13
CA MET A 707 11.20 -21.14 -6.25
C MET A 707 12.31 -20.44 -7.05
N GLU A 708 12.73 -21.00 -8.20
CA GLU A 708 13.68 -20.37 -9.11
C GLU A 708 13.18 -19.00 -9.62
N VAL A 709 11.89 -18.88 -9.95
CA VAL A 709 11.31 -17.58 -10.35
C VAL A 709 11.35 -16.56 -9.20
N SER A 710 11.23 -16.99 -7.93
CA SER A 710 11.45 -16.08 -6.79
C SER A 710 12.87 -15.51 -6.78
N GLN A 711 13.88 -16.35 -7.06
CA GLN A 711 15.27 -15.91 -7.16
C GLN A 711 15.46 -14.95 -8.36
N MET A 712 14.87 -15.27 -9.51
CA MET A 712 14.89 -14.43 -10.72
C MET A 712 14.29 -13.03 -10.46
N VAL A 713 13.16 -12.96 -9.75
CA VAL A 713 12.52 -11.69 -9.36
C VAL A 713 13.41 -10.88 -8.44
N THR A 714 14.06 -11.53 -7.48
CA THR A 714 14.95 -10.86 -6.52
C THR A 714 16.21 -10.31 -7.20
N GLN A 715 16.88 -11.11 -8.02
CA GLN A 715 18.16 -10.73 -8.65
C GLN A 715 18.02 -10.01 -10.00
N GLY A 716 16.83 -10.03 -10.60
CA GLY A 716 16.55 -9.40 -11.89
C GLY A 716 17.36 -10.01 -13.03
N MET A 717 17.22 -11.32 -13.22
CA MET A 717 17.89 -12.08 -14.28
C MET A 717 17.09 -13.34 -14.65
N TRP A 718 17.42 -13.95 -15.79
CA TRP A 718 16.84 -15.24 -16.20
C TRP A 718 17.58 -16.43 -15.57
N GLU A 719 16.91 -17.58 -15.50
CA GLU A 719 17.45 -18.83 -14.95
C GLU A 719 18.67 -19.36 -15.72
N ARG A 720 18.78 -19.02 -17.01
CA ARG A 720 19.88 -19.44 -17.89
C ARG A 720 21.01 -18.41 -18.00
N ASP A 721 20.86 -17.25 -17.38
CA ASP A 721 21.92 -16.26 -17.37
C ASP A 721 23.06 -16.71 -16.44
N SER A 722 24.27 -16.20 -16.65
CA SER A 722 25.40 -16.47 -15.75
C SER A 722 25.11 -15.97 -14.34
N MET A 723 25.39 -16.82 -13.35
CA MET A 723 25.17 -16.56 -11.92
C MET A 723 25.98 -15.35 -11.43
N LEU A 724 27.08 -15.04 -12.11
CA LEU A 724 27.92 -13.86 -11.85
C LEU A 724 27.21 -12.54 -12.14
N LEU A 725 26.10 -12.53 -12.89
CA LEU A 725 25.31 -11.32 -13.13
C LEU A 725 24.63 -10.78 -11.85
N GLN A 726 24.55 -11.58 -10.78
CA GLN A 726 24.08 -11.13 -9.47
C GLN A 726 25.07 -10.15 -8.82
N LEU A 727 26.36 -10.26 -9.15
CA LEU A 727 27.39 -9.41 -8.59
C LEU A 727 27.23 -7.95 -9.05
N PRO A 728 27.51 -6.97 -8.17
CA PRO A 728 27.57 -5.57 -8.55
C PRO A 728 28.54 -5.35 -9.72
N HIS A 729 28.21 -4.43 -10.62
CA HIS A 729 29.05 -4.02 -11.76
C HIS A 729 29.30 -5.08 -12.86
N PHE A 730 28.76 -6.29 -12.73
CA PHE A 730 28.92 -7.34 -13.75
C PHE A 730 28.01 -7.13 -14.97
N THR A 731 28.62 -7.13 -16.16
CA THR A 731 27.93 -7.15 -17.45
C THR A 731 27.95 -8.56 -18.07
N LYS A 732 27.14 -8.78 -19.12
CA LYS A 732 27.11 -10.06 -19.85
C LYS A 732 28.47 -10.37 -20.50
N GLU A 733 29.18 -9.35 -20.96
CA GLU A 733 30.50 -9.47 -21.55
C GLU A 733 31.55 -9.87 -20.50
N LEU A 734 31.51 -9.26 -19.32
CA LEU A 734 32.43 -9.59 -18.23
C LEU A 734 32.17 -11.01 -17.70
N ALA A 735 30.91 -11.39 -17.51
CA ALA A 735 30.56 -12.75 -17.10
C ALA A 735 31.06 -13.79 -18.13
N LYS A 736 30.96 -13.48 -19.43
CA LYS A 736 31.52 -14.32 -20.49
C LYS A 736 33.06 -14.40 -20.41
N LYS A 737 33.74 -13.27 -20.17
CA LYS A 737 35.20 -13.24 -19.97
C LYS A 737 35.65 -14.10 -18.78
N CYS A 738 34.87 -14.12 -17.69
CA CYS A 738 35.13 -14.94 -16.51
C CYS A 738 34.98 -16.44 -16.83
N HIS A 739 33.96 -16.82 -17.60
CA HIS A 739 33.75 -18.19 -18.05
C HIS A 739 34.86 -18.67 -19.00
N GLU A 740 35.32 -17.80 -19.91
CA GLU A 740 36.37 -18.11 -20.89
C GLU A 740 37.80 -17.93 -20.34
N ASN A 741 37.96 -17.79 -19.02
CA ASN A 741 39.25 -17.53 -18.39
C ASN A 741 40.25 -18.70 -18.62
N PRO A 742 41.44 -18.46 -19.20
CA PRO A 742 42.34 -19.53 -19.68
C PRO A 742 42.99 -20.40 -18.58
N GLY A 743 42.84 -20.07 -17.30
CA GLY A 743 43.35 -20.87 -16.16
C GLY A 743 42.29 -21.76 -15.52
N LYS A 744 41.21 -21.16 -15.01
CA LYS A 744 40.04 -21.82 -14.39
C LYS A 744 38.79 -21.09 -14.86
N SER A 745 37.82 -21.82 -15.39
CA SER A 745 36.49 -21.27 -15.71
C SER A 745 35.84 -20.78 -14.41
N ILE A 746 35.42 -19.52 -14.38
CA ILE A 746 34.75 -18.94 -13.23
C ILE A 746 33.26 -18.90 -13.55
N GLU A 747 32.49 -19.80 -12.92
CA GLU A 747 31.06 -19.97 -13.20
C GLU A 747 30.20 -19.56 -11.99
N THR A 748 30.71 -19.79 -10.78
CA THR A 748 30.00 -19.53 -9.54
C THR A 748 30.57 -18.33 -8.77
N VAL A 749 29.81 -17.81 -7.81
CA VAL A 749 30.29 -16.78 -6.88
C VAL A 749 31.44 -17.32 -6.01
N PHE A 750 31.39 -18.60 -5.64
CA PHE A 750 32.45 -19.26 -4.89
C PHE A 750 33.76 -19.32 -5.67
N ASP A 751 33.72 -19.64 -6.98
CA ASP A 751 34.92 -19.63 -7.82
C ASP A 751 35.61 -18.27 -7.83
N LEU A 752 34.84 -17.18 -7.89
CA LEU A 752 35.38 -15.81 -7.86
C LEU A 752 35.91 -15.43 -6.47
N ALA A 753 35.25 -15.89 -5.39
CA ALA A 753 35.66 -15.64 -4.02
C ALA A 753 36.97 -16.38 -3.67
N GLU A 754 37.17 -17.59 -4.19
CA GLU A 754 38.38 -18.39 -3.99
C GLU A 754 39.58 -17.95 -4.85
N MET A 755 39.38 -17.08 -5.86
CA MET A 755 40.49 -16.56 -6.67
C MET A 755 41.48 -15.75 -5.83
N GLU A 756 42.76 -15.82 -6.20
CA GLU A 756 43.79 -14.95 -5.63
C GLU A 756 43.54 -13.49 -6.03
N ASP A 757 43.86 -12.55 -5.12
CA ASP A 757 43.53 -11.13 -5.29
C ASP A 757 44.15 -10.51 -6.55
N ASP A 758 45.40 -10.87 -6.86
CA ASP A 758 46.12 -10.38 -8.04
C ASP A 758 45.47 -10.85 -9.35
N GLU A 759 45.07 -12.14 -9.41
CA GLU A 759 44.38 -12.70 -10.57
C GLU A 759 42.99 -12.08 -10.76
N ARG A 760 42.28 -11.85 -9.64
CA ARG A 760 40.96 -11.21 -9.65
C ARG A 760 41.06 -9.76 -10.15
N LEU A 761 42.06 -9.01 -9.72
CA LEU A 761 42.33 -7.64 -10.16
C LEU A 761 42.59 -7.57 -11.67
N GLU A 762 43.45 -8.46 -12.18
CA GLU A 762 43.79 -8.52 -13.61
C GLU A 762 42.58 -8.92 -14.47
N LEU A 763 41.77 -9.88 -14.01
CA LEU A 763 40.60 -10.36 -14.75
C LEU A 763 39.50 -9.29 -14.82
N LEU A 764 39.16 -8.67 -13.69
CA LEU A 764 38.02 -7.76 -13.58
C LEU A 764 38.32 -6.34 -14.08
N GLN A 765 39.56 -5.87 -13.93
CA GLN A 765 39.98 -4.51 -14.34
C GLN A 765 39.07 -3.40 -13.77
N MET A 766 38.66 -3.55 -12.52
CA MET A 766 37.75 -2.63 -11.82
C MET A 766 38.50 -1.74 -10.83
N SER A 767 37.86 -0.65 -10.42
CA SER A 767 38.36 0.20 -9.34
C SER A 767 38.22 -0.47 -7.96
N ASP A 768 39.04 -0.06 -7.00
CA ASP A 768 38.99 -0.58 -5.62
C ASP A 768 37.59 -0.46 -4.98
N ALA A 769 36.85 0.61 -5.30
CA ALA A 769 35.48 0.79 -4.80
C ALA A 769 34.52 -0.27 -5.35
N GLN A 770 34.64 -0.62 -6.64
CA GLN A 770 33.80 -1.66 -7.26
C GLN A 770 34.16 -3.05 -6.75
N LEU A 771 35.45 -3.31 -6.52
CA LEU A 771 35.92 -4.56 -5.92
C LEU A 771 35.45 -4.71 -4.48
N LEU A 772 35.38 -3.61 -3.73
CA LEU A 772 34.82 -3.60 -2.38
C LEU A 772 33.32 -3.94 -2.40
N ASP A 773 32.55 -3.44 -3.37
CA ASP A 773 31.14 -3.81 -3.54
C ASP A 773 30.99 -5.31 -3.86
N ILE A 774 31.86 -5.85 -4.73
CA ILE A 774 31.89 -7.29 -5.04
C ILE A 774 32.24 -8.11 -3.79
N ALA A 775 33.27 -7.72 -3.04
CA ALA A 775 33.65 -8.40 -1.80
C ALA A 775 32.52 -8.36 -0.76
N ARG A 776 31.78 -7.25 -0.65
CA ARG A 776 30.60 -7.16 0.21
C ARG A 776 29.53 -8.16 -0.20
N PHE A 777 29.26 -8.30 -1.50
CA PHE A 777 28.31 -9.27 -2.03
C PHE A 777 28.78 -10.70 -1.76
N CYS A 778 30.02 -11.07 -2.09
CA CYS A 778 30.55 -12.43 -1.87
C CYS A 778 30.46 -12.83 -0.41
N ASN A 779 30.82 -11.92 0.51
CA ASN A 779 30.70 -12.17 1.95
C ASN A 779 29.25 -12.22 2.46
N ARG A 780 28.27 -11.72 1.69
CA ARG A 780 26.83 -11.81 2.02
C ARG A 780 26.19 -13.04 1.39
N PHE A 781 26.75 -13.53 0.29
CA PHE A 781 26.26 -14.69 -0.45
C PHE A 781 26.20 -15.92 0.49
N PRO A 782 25.10 -16.69 0.49
CA PRO A 782 24.93 -17.74 1.49
C PRO A 782 25.93 -18.88 1.32
N ASN A 783 26.71 -19.15 2.37
CA ASN A 783 27.50 -20.37 2.54
C ASN A 783 26.93 -21.17 3.73
N ILE A 784 26.23 -22.27 3.42
CA ILE A 784 25.46 -23.03 4.41
C ILE A 784 25.79 -24.52 4.24
N ASP A 785 26.26 -25.14 5.31
CA ASP A 785 26.41 -26.57 5.40
C ASP A 785 25.08 -27.21 5.79
N MET A 786 24.63 -28.18 5.01
CA MET A 786 23.45 -28.99 5.30
C MET A 786 23.86 -30.42 5.62
N THR A 787 23.41 -30.92 6.77
CA THR A 787 23.47 -32.34 7.12
C THR A 787 22.07 -32.86 7.40
N TYR A 788 21.82 -34.14 7.09
CA TYR A 788 20.51 -34.75 7.31
C TYR A 788 20.64 -36.17 7.89
N GLU A 789 19.61 -36.57 8.62
CA GLU A 789 19.47 -37.90 9.23
C GLU A 789 18.02 -38.34 9.15
N VAL A 790 17.78 -39.57 8.68
CA VAL A 790 16.45 -40.21 8.74
C VAL A 790 16.32 -40.84 10.12
N LEU A 791 15.43 -40.30 10.95
CA LEU A 791 15.20 -40.83 12.29
C LEU A 791 14.52 -42.20 12.18
N GLU A 792 14.98 -43.15 13.01
CA GLU A 792 14.45 -44.52 13.05
C GLU A 792 14.47 -45.23 11.68
N SER A 793 15.51 -44.99 10.88
CA SER A 793 15.65 -45.53 9.51
C SER A 793 15.43 -47.04 9.39
N ASP A 794 15.74 -47.80 10.45
CA ASP A 794 15.62 -49.26 10.49
C ASP A 794 14.21 -49.75 10.86
N HIS A 795 13.28 -48.85 11.21
CA HIS A 795 11.93 -49.18 11.67
C HIS A 795 10.81 -48.61 10.79
N VAL A 796 11.13 -47.92 9.70
CA VAL A 796 10.13 -47.36 8.78
C VAL A 796 9.31 -48.48 8.14
N ARG A 797 8.00 -48.53 8.41
CA ARG A 797 7.06 -49.45 7.75
C ARG A 797 6.25 -48.74 6.67
N ALA A 798 5.69 -49.52 5.76
CA ALA A 798 4.79 -49.00 4.72
C ALA A 798 3.61 -48.24 5.35
N ALA A 799 3.28 -47.07 4.79
CA ALA A 799 2.25 -46.16 5.27
C ALA A 799 2.46 -45.51 6.66
N GLU A 800 3.65 -45.64 7.26
CA GLU A 800 4.06 -44.82 8.43
C GLU A 800 4.76 -43.52 7.98
N ASP A 801 4.81 -42.54 8.86
CA ASP A 801 5.49 -41.27 8.60
C ASP A 801 7.00 -41.38 8.78
N ILE A 802 7.75 -40.95 7.76
CA ILE A 802 9.21 -40.83 7.79
C ILE A 802 9.56 -39.45 8.35
N THR A 803 10.37 -39.42 9.41
CA THR A 803 10.89 -38.17 9.96
C THR A 803 12.32 -37.93 9.52
N LEU A 804 12.53 -36.90 8.70
CA LEU A 804 13.84 -36.43 8.27
C LEU A 804 14.28 -35.24 9.11
N GLN A 805 15.37 -35.38 9.85
CA GLN A 805 15.99 -34.30 10.60
C GLN A 805 17.11 -33.65 9.80
N VAL A 806 16.95 -32.37 9.49
CA VAL A 806 17.93 -31.55 8.77
C VAL A 806 18.58 -30.56 9.73
N THR A 807 19.90 -30.49 9.73
CA THR A 807 20.69 -29.48 10.45
C THR A 807 21.36 -28.56 9.44
N LEU A 808 21.09 -27.26 9.56
CA LEU A 808 21.64 -26.20 8.73
C LEU A 808 22.60 -25.37 9.58
N GLU A 809 23.81 -25.15 9.10
CA GLU A 809 24.83 -24.33 9.76
C GLU A 809 25.44 -23.35 8.77
N ARG A 810 25.34 -22.06 9.07
CA ARG A 810 25.86 -20.98 8.24
C ARG A 810 27.26 -20.60 8.73
N ASP A 811 28.20 -20.50 7.80
CA ASP A 811 29.46 -19.82 8.06
C ASP A 811 29.27 -18.30 8.00
N LEU A 812 29.71 -17.62 9.06
CA LEU A 812 29.57 -16.17 9.20
C LEU A 812 30.90 -15.43 9.12
N GLU A 813 32.04 -16.12 8.97
CA GLU A 813 33.39 -15.53 8.85
C GLU A 813 33.63 -14.32 9.81
N GLY A 814 33.27 -14.48 11.09
CA GLY A 814 33.48 -13.44 12.11
C GLY A 814 32.38 -12.36 12.23
N ARG A 815 31.29 -12.45 11.47
CA ARG A 815 30.10 -11.58 11.63
C ARG A 815 29.17 -12.07 12.73
N THR A 816 28.42 -11.13 13.31
CA THR A 816 27.38 -11.43 14.32
C THR A 816 25.99 -11.59 13.71
N GLU A 817 25.73 -10.99 12.55
CA GLU A 817 24.41 -10.99 11.89
C GLU A 817 24.55 -11.15 10.37
N VAL A 818 23.54 -11.74 9.74
CA VAL A 818 23.47 -11.97 8.28
C VAL A 818 23.22 -10.65 7.55
N GLY A 819 22.25 -9.86 8.00
CA GLY A 819 21.74 -8.67 7.30
C GLY A 819 20.84 -9.01 6.10
N PRO A 820 20.26 -8.00 5.42
CA PRO A 820 19.33 -8.22 4.32
C PRO A 820 20.01 -8.77 3.05
N VAL A 821 19.23 -9.33 2.14
CA VAL A 821 19.68 -9.78 0.82
C VAL A 821 20.26 -8.60 0.03
N ASP A 822 21.44 -8.80 -0.55
CA ASP A 822 22.04 -7.89 -1.53
C ASP A 822 21.37 -8.11 -2.90
N ALA A 823 20.40 -7.26 -3.20
CA ALA A 823 19.58 -7.31 -4.42
C ALA A 823 19.31 -5.88 -4.93
N PRO A 824 20.28 -5.21 -5.57
CA PRO A 824 20.17 -3.80 -5.95
C PRO A 824 19.07 -3.52 -6.99
N ARG A 825 18.58 -4.56 -7.67
CA ARG A 825 17.48 -4.49 -8.65
C ARG A 825 16.11 -4.77 -8.03
N TYR A 826 16.06 -5.25 -6.80
CA TYR A 826 14.81 -5.43 -6.07
C TYR A 826 14.42 -4.12 -5.36
N PRO A 827 13.15 -3.69 -5.36
CA PRO A 827 12.79 -2.32 -4.96
C PRO A 827 12.89 -2.02 -3.46
N LYS A 828 13.07 -3.04 -2.63
CA LYS A 828 13.00 -2.97 -1.16
C LYS A 828 14.03 -3.91 -0.55
N ALA A 829 14.50 -3.62 0.67
CA ALA A 829 15.26 -4.60 1.44
C ALA A 829 14.40 -5.86 1.64
N LYS A 830 15.02 -7.04 1.51
CA LYS A 830 14.37 -8.34 1.64
C LYS A 830 15.20 -9.21 2.56
N GLU A 831 14.55 -9.93 3.46
CA GLU A 831 15.18 -10.97 4.26
C GLU A 831 15.25 -12.30 3.49
N GLU A 832 16.30 -13.05 3.74
CA GLU A 832 16.57 -14.33 3.08
C GLU A 832 15.63 -15.42 3.60
N GLY A 833 14.95 -16.12 2.69
CA GLY A 833 14.09 -17.26 2.97
C GLY A 833 14.55 -18.52 2.25
N TRP A 834 14.25 -19.67 2.86
CA TRP A 834 14.62 -20.97 2.32
C TRP A 834 13.43 -21.93 2.31
N TRP A 835 13.44 -22.87 1.36
CA TRP A 835 12.59 -24.05 1.35
C TRP A 835 13.43 -25.30 1.49
N LEU A 836 13.04 -26.17 2.43
CA LEU A 836 13.44 -27.57 2.43
C LEU A 836 12.34 -28.37 1.77
N VAL A 837 12.66 -29.14 0.74
CA VAL A 837 11.70 -29.92 -0.03
C VAL A 837 12.19 -31.36 -0.14
N VAL A 838 11.33 -32.31 0.20
CA VAL A 838 11.57 -33.74 -0.07
C VAL A 838 10.67 -34.14 -1.23
N GLY A 839 11.25 -34.75 -2.25
CA GLY A 839 10.53 -35.20 -3.43
C GLY A 839 11.03 -36.53 -3.99
N ASP A 840 10.17 -37.19 -4.75
CA ASP A 840 10.54 -38.31 -5.62
C ASP A 840 10.66 -37.81 -7.06
N THR A 841 11.89 -37.82 -7.56
CA THR A 841 12.24 -37.36 -8.91
C THR A 841 11.66 -38.25 -10.01
N LYS A 842 11.42 -39.53 -9.74
CA LYS A 842 10.89 -40.47 -10.73
C LYS A 842 9.41 -40.27 -10.98
N SER A 843 8.64 -40.06 -9.92
CA SER A 843 7.19 -39.80 -9.99
C SER A 843 6.84 -38.32 -10.15
N ASN A 844 7.83 -37.43 -10.03
CA ASN A 844 7.66 -35.98 -10.00
C ASN A 844 6.72 -35.52 -8.86
N GLN A 845 6.78 -36.22 -7.73
CA GLN A 845 5.92 -35.99 -6.59
C GLN A 845 6.67 -35.25 -5.48
N LEU A 846 6.08 -34.17 -4.99
CA LEU A 846 6.52 -33.47 -3.78
C LEU A 846 5.90 -34.17 -2.57
N LEU A 847 6.74 -34.60 -1.63
CA LEU A 847 6.34 -35.41 -0.47
C LEU A 847 6.28 -34.59 0.82
N GLY A 848 7.21 -33.64 0.98
CA GLY A 848 7.25 -32.76 2.14
C GLY A 848 7.88 -31.42 1.78
N ILE A 849 7.41 -30.34 2.38
CA ILE A 849 7.97 -29.00 2.21
C ILE A 849 7.94 -28.25 3.54
N LYS A 850 8.99 -27.47 3.79
CA LYS A 850 9.03 -26.58 4.95
C LYS A 850 9.81 -25.33 4.64
N ARG A 851 9.22 -24.17 4.95
CA ARG A 851 9.89 -22.89 4.86
C ARG A 851 10.74 -22.64 6.10
N VAL A 852 11.97 -22.14 5.91
CA VAL A 852 12.95 -21.92 6.96
C VAL A 852 13.54 -20.52 6.83
N SER A 853 13.75 -19.85 7.96
CA SER A 853 14.63 -18.68 8.05
C SER A 853 15.86 -19.08 8.84
N LEU A 854 17.05 -18.79 8.31
CA LEU A 854 18.32 -19.20 8.90
C LEU A 854 19.16 -17.97 9.22
N GLN A 855 19.52 -17.80 10.50
CA GLN A 855 20.49 -16.78 10.92
C GLN A 855 21.88 -17.37 11.09
N ARG A 856 22.03 -18.38 11.97
CA ARG A 856 23.32 -19.06 12.19
C ARG A 856 23.21 -20.57 12.11
N LYS A 857 22.39 -21.17 12.97
CA LYS A 857 22.16 -22.61 12.99
C LYS A 857 20.68 -22.90 13.17
N SER A 858 20.17 -23.90 12.47
CA SER A 858 18.79 -24.35 12.60
C SER A 858 18.71 -25.87 12.53
N LYS A 859 17.80 -26.45 13.31
CA LYS A 859 17.43 -27.87 13.21
C LYS A 859 15.97 -27.95 12.85
N VAL A 860 15.68 -28.62 11.74
CA VAL A 860 14.34 -28.68 11.15
C VAL A 860 13.97 -30.14 10.95
N LYS A 861 12.78 -30.52 11.42
CA LYS A 861 12.16 -31.81 11.10
C LYS A 861 11.18 -31.65 9.94
N LEU A 862 11.28 -32.54 8.97
CA LEU A 862 10.31 -32.77 7.90
C LEU A 862 9.71 -34.15 8.08
N GLU A 863 8.39 -34.23 8.01
CA GLU A 863 7.63 -35.48 8.13
C GLU A 863 6.89 -35.69 6.81
N PHE A 864 6.92 -36.92 6.29
CA PHE A 864 6.22 -37.30 5.06
C PHE A 864 5.90 -38.80 5.06
N ALA A 865 4.79 -39.18 4.46
CA ALA A 865 4.34 -40.57 4.45
C ALA A 865 5.24 -41.50 3.61
N ALA A 866 5.57 -42.66 4.16
CA ALA A 866 6.19 -43.74 3.41
C ALA A 866 5.20 -44.32 2.37
N PRO A 867 5.69 -44.74 1.19
CA PRO A 867 4.84 -45.35 0.19
C PRO A 867 4.23 -46.68 0.71
N PRO A 868 3.08 -47.09 0.17
CA PRO A 868 2.41 -48.33 0.57
C PRO A 868 3.17 -49.59 0.16
N GLU A 869 4.11 -49.46 -0.79
CA GLU A 869 4.94 -50.57 -1.25
C GLU A 869 6.25 -50.65 -0.46
N ALA A 870 6.49 -51.80 0.14
CA ALA A 870 7.76 -52.13 0.78
C ALA A 870 8.92 -52.16 -0.25
N GLY A 871 10.13 -51.97 0.28
CA GLY A 871 11.39 -52.03 -0.46
C GLY A 871 12.19 -50.74 -0.39
N ARG A 872 13.35 -50.76 -1.05
CA ARG A 872 14.28 -49.63 -1.08
C ARG A 872 13.75 -48.52 -2.00
N LYS A 873 13.38 -47.39 -1.40
CA LYS A 873 12.90 -46.20 -2.10
C LYS A 873 13.97 -45.10 -2.08
N SER A 874 14.03 -44.31 -3.15
CA SER A 874 15.01 -43.23 -3.31
C SER A 874 14.29 -41.90 -3.35
N TYR A 875 14.78 -40.95 -2.58
CA TYR A 875 14.23 -39.60 -2.47
C TYR A 875 15.34 -38.58 -2.66
N THR A 876 14.92 -37.35 -2.92
CA THR A 876 15.82 -36.22 -2.99
C THR A 876 15.38 -35.13 -2.02
N LEU A 877 16.33 -34.65 -1.23
CA LEU A 877 16.20 -33.44 -0.41
C LEU A 877 16.76 -32.25 -1.18
N TYR A 878 15.93 -31.25 -1.41
CA TYR A 878 16.29 -29.95 -1.98
C TYR A 878 16.31 -28.89 -0.89
N PHE A 879 17.32 -28.03 -0.93
CA PHE A 879 17.42 -26.82 -0.13
C PHE A 879 17.50 -25.62 -1.08
N MET A 880 16.37 -24.91 -1.22
CA MET A 880 16.19 -23.87 -2.24
C MET A 880 16.13 -22.49 -1.60
N CYS A 881 16.88 -21.53 -2.11
CA CYS A 881 16.83 -20.13 -1.69
C CYS A 881 15.67 -19.40 -2.38
N ASP A 882 15.08 -18.39 -1.72
CA ASP A 882 14.07 -17.52 -2.36
C ASP A 882 14.66 -16.27 -3.02
N SER A 883 15.97 -16.05 -2.87
CA SER A 883 16.61 -14.75 -3.09
C SER A 883 17.87 -14.80 -3.95
N TYR A 884 18.68 -15.85 -3.88
CA TYR A 884 19.94 -15.97 -4.60
C TYR A 884 19.92 -17.18 -5.53
N LEU A 885 20.51 -17.05 -6.71
CA LEU A 885 20.76 -18.18 -7.60
C LEU A 885 22.12 -18.80 -7.26
N GLY A 886 22.19 -20.13 -7.21
CA GLY A 886 23.47 -20.84 -7.05
C GLY A 886 23.88 -21.29 -5.67
N CYS A 887 22.99 -21.12 -4.70
CA CYS A 887 23.16 -21.65 -3.36
C CYS A 887 22.20 -22.81 -3.07
N ASP A 888 21.46 -23.25 -4.10
CA ASP A 888 20.55 -24.38 -4.01
C ASP A 888 21.34 -25.69 -3.92
N GLN A 889 20.93 -26.57 -3.02
CA GLN A 889 21.60 -27.85 -2.79
C GLN A 889 20.63 -29.03 -2.97
N GLU A 890 21.15 -30.12 -3.53
CA GLU A 890 20.40 -31.35 -3.78
C GLU A 890 21.14 -32.56 -3.19
N TYR A 891 20.45 -33.37 -2.39
CA TYR A 891 20.99 -34.59 -1.80
C TYR A 891 20.05 -35.76 -2.01
N SER A 892 20.50 -36.77 -2.73
CA SER A 892 19.76 -38.04 -2.86
C SER A 892 20.01 -38.94 -1.66
N PHE A 893 18.95 -39.55 -1.14
CA PHE A 893 19.02 -40.51 -0.05
C PHE A 893 18.09 -41.70 -0.31
N THR A 894 18.31 -42.81 0.39
CA THR A 894 17.47 -44.01 0.27
C THR A 894 16.94 -44.45 1.61
N VAL A 895 15.68 -44.85 1.65
CA VAL A 895 15.03 -45.43 2.84
C VAL A 895 14.56 -46.84 2.48
N ASP A 896 14.80 -47.80 3.37
CA ASP A 896 14.33 -49.16 3.21
C ASP A 896 12.99 -49.32 3.95
N VAL A 897 11.89 -49.35 3.18
CA VAL A 897 10.53 -49.40 3.74
C VAL A 897 10.17 -50.86 3.98
N LYS A 898 9.85 -51.23 5.23
CA LYS A 898 9.45 -52.60 5.59
C LYS A 898 7.97 -52.84 5.30
N GLU A 899 7.59 -54.12 5.17
CA GLU A 899 6.17 -54.49 5.02
C GLU A 899 5.33 -53.99 6.21
N ALA A 900 4.07 -53.64 5.94
CA ALA A 900 3.13 -53.21 6.98
C ALA A 900 2.95 -54.34 8.01
N ALA A 901 2.80 -53.97 9.28
CA ALA A 901 2.53 -54.96 10.32
C ALA A 901 1.22 -55.70 10.03
N GLY A 902 1.28 -57.04 9.99
CA GLY A 902 0.09 -57.86 9.96
C GLY A 902 -0.72 -57.71 11.27
N PRO A 903 -2.02 -58.02 11.27
CA PRO A 903 -2.91 -57.85 12.43
C PRO A 903 -2.51 -58.64 13.70
N ASP A 904 -1.46 -59.47 13.66
CA ASP A 904 -1.02 -60.32 14.78
C ASP A 904 0.16 -59.76 15.60
N GLU A 905 0.78 -58.64 15.23
CA GLU A 905 1.94 -58.08 15.97
C GLU A 905 1.59 -57.15 17.15
N ASP A 906 0.32 -56.77 17.33
CA ASP A 906 -0.11 -55.80 18.35
C ASP A 906 -0.32 -56.42 19.75
N SER A 907 0.03 -57.70 19.95
CA SER A 907 -0.19 -58.43 21.22
C SER A 907 1.01 -58.40 22.18
N GLY A 908 2.03 -57.57 21.94
CA GLY A 908 3.33 -57.68 22.61
C GLY A 908 3.86 -56.47 23.38
N ARG A 909 3.06 -55.44 23.66
CA ARG A 909 3.50 -54.29 24.47
C ARG A 909 2.46 -53.90 25.53
N GLU A 910 2.55 -54.53 26.70
CA GLU A 910 2.06 -53.99 27.98
C GLU A 910 3.17 -53.18 28.68
#